data_AF-A0A5N5DRK5-F1
#
_entry.id   AF-A0A5N5DRK5-F1
#
_cell.length_a   1.000
_cell.length_b   1.000
_cell.length_c   1.000
_cell.angle_alpha   90.00
_cell.angle_beta   90.00
_cell.angle_gamma   90.00
#
_symmetry.space_group_name_H-M   'P 1'
#
loop_
_entity.id
_entity.type
_entity.pdbx_description
1 polymer ?
#
loop_
_entity_poly.entity_id
_entity_poly.type
_entity_poly.pdbx_seq_one_letter_code
_entity_poly.pdbx_strand_id
1 'polypeptide(L)'
;MQAFAPPAAGLARCLRSSTPRWTHPLVFARQPECVGQRRRLQTSTASSRTPDFAFAFDIDGVLLRSSDPIPGASNALTYLQAQRIPFILLTNGGGKHESERVAELSEKLSVPLSTSNFLQSHTPFAAMDQYKEKTVLVCGGDGAKCRDVAEKYGYKSVVTPGDIYAAYPEIWPFSKNFLDYYRSFARPLPRPIDAANPDASLKIDAVFVYNDPRDWGLDATIIMDVLLSQQGIMGTISSKNGDKSLPNRGYLQDGQPPLYYSNPDLWWAAKYHLSRLGQGGFREALEGIWTAVTGGERHGVELKKTVFGKPFRPTYEFAETLLNKYREEMFTGTKLEPLKRVYMVGDNPESDIRGANMYDSPLGTDWKSVLVQTGVYKEGTEPAWKPRTIVKDVYEAVSKKMSKISQIITAHRPALEPYEALYKHLHQTPELSFQERETAAKMREHLSALFARFPQLATAIHSDIGGSHGLAATIRNKTDGPVVLLRADMDGLPVREQTGLPYASIKTMRALDGSGDKPVMHACGHDAHMTSLLAAAELLCSAAAEWEGTVVLCFQPAEELGKGAQAMVEGGLYDRVPVPDVVVGGHITSLKAGTIGTRRGTVASAADSYNLTIHGRSGHASQPHRTCDPIVTAAHTITRLQTIAAREIDPQDAAVVSVGYVRAGDAVNIIPGTADLGLDVRSFTPATRARVLAAIRRIIDAESAAAGAPAPPDLVETRTFPLLVNDEAETAKVEEVFKAHFGADYDADARRLGFSEDCGILATSVGKPGVFFSYGGTDPELWDRLEREGGEERVLEGVPVNHSAFFAPKLEALRYGIDGYAGSALAFLVNA
;
A
#
# COMPACT_ATOMS: atom_id res chain seq x y z
N MET A 1 6.92 54.43 36.54
CA MET A 1 6.94 55.57 37.49
C MET A 1 7.10 55.01 38.89
N GLN A 2 7.97 55.63 39.72
CA GLN A 2 8.05 55.55 41.21
C GLN A 2 8.21 54.13 41.82
N ALA A 3 9.31 53.74 42.49
CA ALA A 3 10.03 54.33 43.65
C ALA A 3 9.10 54.46 44.89
N PHE A 4 9.42 53.94 46.08
CA PHE A 4 10.63 54.15 46.89
C PHE A 4 10.94 52.99 47.88
N ALA A 5 12.07 53.08 48.59
CA ALA A 5 12.55 52.12 49.62
C ALA A 5 12.46 52.73 51.07
N PRO A 6 13.37 52.40 52.01
CA PRO A 6 13.36 51.34 53.06
C PRO A 6 13.02 51.96 54.47
N PRO A 7 13.54 51.61 55.69
CA PRO A 7 14.42 50.51 56.16
C PRO A 7 14.10 49.87 57.57
N ALA A 8 14.97 48.94 58.00
CA ALA A 8 15.39 48.65 59.40
C ALA A 8 14.40 47.98 60.41
N ALA A 9 14.81 47.33 61.51
CA ALA A 9 16.02 46.55 61.86
C ALA A 9 15.85 45.80 63.22
N GLY A 10 16.64 44.74 63.47
CA GLY A 10 16.89 44.14 64.79
C GLY A 10 16.10 42.87 65.16
N LEU A 11 16.48 41.98 66.09
CA LEU A 11 17.75 41.56 66.75
C LEU A 11 17.35 40.81 68.06
N ALA A 12 17.56 39.49 68.18
CA ALA A 12 17.78 38.71 69.43
C ALA A 12 17.71 37.19 69.11
N ARG A 13 18.76 36.37 69.31
CA ARG A 13 19.20 35.68 70.55
C ARG A 13 18.18 34.64 71.09
N CYS A 14 18.53 33.44 71.58
CA CYS A 14 19.76 32.61 71.64
C CYS A 14 19.35 31.22 72.23
N LEU A 15 19.85 30.03 71.86
CA LEU A 15 20.99 29.33 72.48
C LEU A 15 21.16 27.88 71.92
N ARG A 16 22.42 27.50 71.58
CA ARG A 16 23.19 26.23 71.84
C ARG A 16 22.48 24.85 71.84
N SER A 17 23.05 23.72 71.37
CA SER A 17 24.40 23.33 70.84
C SER A 17 24.29 21.93 70.18
N SER A 18 25.10 21.49 69.20
CA SER A 18 26.53 21.11 69.38
C SER A 18 27.30 20.76 68.07
N THR A 19 28.57 21.22 67.99
CA THR A 19 29.72 20.64 67.22
C THR A 19 29.66 20.65 65.65
N PRO A 20 30.79 20.52 64.92
CA PRO A 20 31.68 21.65 64.58
C PRO A 20 31.81 21.99 63.06
N ARG A 21 32.29 23.22 62.78
CA ARG A 21 32.56 23.81 61.42
C ARG A 21 33.88 23.27 60.82
N TRP A 22 34.31 23.49 59.56
CA TRP A 22 34.11 24.52 58.50
C TRP A 22 34.32 23.86 57.09
N THR A 23 34.12 24.41 55.88
CA THR A 23 34.26 25.77 55.27
C THR A 23 33.44 25.95 53.97
N HIS A 24 32.90 27.16 53.70
CA HIS A 24 32.62 27.88 52.41
C HIS A 24 32.23 27.17 51.08
N PRO A 25 31.54 27.85 50.13
CA PRO A 25 30.43 28.81 50.25
C PRO A 25 29.23 28.47 49.32
N LEU A 26 28.16 29.27 49.36
CA LEU A 26 26.91 29.07 48.61
C LEU A 26 27.02 29.26 47.08
N VAL A 27 26.38 28.37 46.32
CA VAL A 27 25.75 28.68 45.03
C VAL A 27 24.29 28.19 45.09
N PHE A 28 23.34 29.07 44.82
CA PHE A 28 21.93 28.70 44.65
C PHE A 28 21.76 27.93 43.32
N ALA A 29 21.67 26.60 43.39
CA ALA A 29 21.24 25.80 42.25
C ALA A 29 19.71 25.81 42.15
N ARG A 30 19.20 25.90 40.91
CA ARG A 30 17.76 25.80 40.59
C ARG A 30 17.23 24.41 40.93
N GLN A 31 15.91 24.28 41.00
CA GLN A 31 15.24 22.98 41.09
C GLN A 31 15.77 22.03 40.01
N PRO A 32 16.10 20.76 40.33
CA PRO A 32 16.33 19.77 39.30
C PRO A 32 14.99 19.47 38.63
N GLU A 33 14.87 19.86 37.37
CA GLU A 33 13.83 19.34 36.49
C GLU A 33 13.89 17.81 36.54
N CYS A 34 12.74 17.18 36.77
CA CYS A 34 12.65 15.73 36.76
C CYS A 34 12.95 15.27 35.33
N VAL A 35 14.17 14.76 35.09
CA VAL A 35 14.58 14.18 33.81
C VAL A 35 13.79 12.89 33.63
N GLY A 36 12.57 13.05 33.12
CA GLY A 36 11.81 11.96 32.55
C GLY A 36 12.62 11.37 31.43
N GLN A 37 13.28 10.25 31.69
CA GLN A 37 13.89 9.42 30.66
C GLN A 37 12.77 9.02 29.70
N ARG A 38 12.62 9.79 28.62
CA ARG A 38 11.88 9.36 27.44
C ARG A 38 12.58 8.10 26.97
N ARG A 39 12.02 6.93 27.35
CA ARG A 39 12.26 5.67 26.66
C ARG A 39 11.83 5.91 25.22
N ARG A 40 12.76 6.36 24.37
CA ARG A 40 12.68 6.07 22.95
C ARG A 40 12.69 4.55 22.87
N LEU A 41 11.51 3.96 22.73
CA LEU A 41 11.39 2.64 22.16
C LEU A 41 12.14 2.72 20.84
N GLN A 42 13.29 2.07 20.78
CA GLN A 42 13.85 1.68 19.50
C GLN A 42 12.85 0.66 18.96
N THR A 43 11.91 1.13 18.15
CA THR A 43 11.39 0.30 17.08
C THR A 43 12.63 -0.20 16.35
N SER A 44 12.91 -1.50 16.46
CA SER A 44 13.86 -2.14 15.58
C SER A 44 13.20 -2.10 14.21
N THR A 45 13.45 -1.02 13.47
CA THR A 45 13.13 -0.96 12.05
C THR A 45 13.84 -2.15 11.42
N ALA A 46 13.07 -3.20 11.11
CA ALA A 46 13.54 -4.28 10.28
C ALA A 46 14.13 -3.60 9.03
N SER A 47 15.43 -3.77 8.82
CA SER A 47 16.11 -3.07 7.74
C SER A 47 15.62 -3.65 6.43
N SER A 48 14.56 -3.04 5.88
CA SER A 48 14.13 -3.27 4.51
C SER A 48 15.29 -2.83 3.64
N ARG A 49 16.02 -3.82 3.13
CA ARG A 49 17.26 -3.61 2.42
C ARG A 49 16.95 -2.82 1.16
N THR A 50 17.29 -1.54 1.15
CA THR A 50 17.05 -0.65 0.01
C THR A 50 17.61 -1.29 -1.25
N PRO A 51 16.80 -1.47 -2.31
CA PRO A 51 17.28 -2.04 -3.57
C PRO A 51 18.47 -1.25 -4.14
N ASP A 52 19.49 -1.99 -4.56
CA ASP A 52 20.64 -1.46 -5.31
C ASP A 52 20.44 -1.61 -6.83
N PHE A 53 19.22 -1.96 -7.25
CA PHE A 53 18.77 -2.03 -8.63
C PHE A 53 17.39 -1.39 -8.80
N ALA A 54 17.06 -1.06 -10.05
CA ALA A 54 15.81 -0.44 -10.46
C ALA A 54 15.41 -0.86 -11.88
N PHE A 55 14.22 -0.45 -12.33
CA PHE A 55 13.73 -0.69 -13.69
C PHE A 55 13.46 0.63 -14.44
N ALA A 56 13.62 0.60 -15.75
CA ALA A 56 13.08 1.60 -16.66
C ALA A 56 12.26 0.87 -17.72
N PHE A 57 11.02 1.29 -17.97
CA PHE A 57 10.12 0.63 -18.91
C PHE A 57 9.80 1.56 -20.08
N ASP A 58 9.82 1.06 -21.31
CA ASP A 58 8.96 1.68 -22.32
C ASP A 58 7.48 1.48 -21.94
N ILE A 59 6.60 2.28 -22.54
CA ILE A 59 5.16 2.20 -22.35
C ILE A 59 4.55 1.41 -23.49
N ASP A 60 4.79 1.84 -24.73
CA ASP A 60 4.22 1.20 -25.91
C ASP A 60 4.99 -0.11 -26.22
N GLY A 61 4.26 -1.18 -26.55
CA GLY A 61 4.85 -2.52 -26.78
C GLY A 61 5.29 -3.27 -25.51
N VAL A 62 5.47 -2.59 -24.38
CA VAL A 62 5.90 -3.17 -23.08
C VAL A 62 4.78 -3.19 -22.03
N LEU A 63 4.11 -2.06 -21.81
CA LEU A 63 3.00 -1.93 -20.84
C LEU A 63 1.63 -1.82 -21.53
N LEU A 64 1.57 -1.15 -22.68
CA LEU A 64 0.38 -0.96 -23.49
C LEU A 64 0.59 -1.46 -24.92
N ARG A 65 -0.45 -2.01 -25.54
CA ARG A 65 -0.51 -2.28 -26.98
C ARG A 65 -1.75 -1.62 -27.56
N SER A 66 -1.58 -0.73 -28.54
CA SER A 66 -2.68 0.00 -29.19
C SER A 66 -3.59 0.82 -28.27
N SER A 67 -3.15 1.11 -27.03
CA SER A 67 -3.87 1.73 -25.89
C SER A 67 -4.38 0.78 -24.80
N ASP A 68 -4.33 -0.53 -25.02
CA ASP A 68 -4.84 -1.57 -24.09
C ASP A 68 -3.69 -2.15 -23.24
N PRO A 69 -3.91 -2.50 -21.95
CA PRO A 69 -2.90 -3.13 -21.11
C PRO A 69 -2.37 -4.46 -21.68
N ILE A 70 -1.04 -4.62 -21.66
CA ILE A 70 -0.41 -5.91 -21.96
C ILE A 70 -0.59 -6.85 -20.76
N PRO A 71 -0.97 -8.13 -20.95
CA PRO A 71 -1.11 -9.09 -19.87
C PRO A 71 0.12 -9.13 -18.95
N GLY A 72 -0.10 -9.00 -17.64
CA GLY A 72 0.96 -8.99 -16.62
C GLY A 72 1.61 -7.62 -16.36
N ALA A 73 1.34 -6.58 -17.15
CA ALA A 73 1.89 -5.23 -16.93
C ALA A 73 1.51 -4.64 -15.56
N SER A 74 0.22 -4.68 -15.20
CA SER A 74 -0.26 -4.24 -13.89
C SER A 74 0.38 -5.02 -12.74
N ASN A 75 0.48 -6.34 -12.88
CA ASN A 75 1.08 -7.23 -11.88
C ASN A 75 2.57 -6.92 -11.66
N ALA A 76 3.30 -6.66 -12.75
CA ALA A 76 4.71 -6.27 -12.69
C ALA A 76 4.90 -4.95 -11.92
N LEU A 77 4.17 -3.90 -12.26
CA LEU A 77 4.29 -2.60 -11.58
C LEU A 77 3.80 -2.66 -10.12
N THR A 78 2.70 -3.36 -9.84
CA THR A 78 2.19 -3.57 -8.47
C THR A 78 3.21 -4.28 -7.59
N TYR A 79 3.88 -5.31 -8.12
CA TYR A 79 4.95 -6.00 -7.38
C TYR A 79 6.13 -5.08 -7.07
N LEU A 80 6.58 -4.27 -8.05
CA LEU A 80 7.66 -3.31 -7.82
C LEU A 80 7.32 -2.29 -6.74
N GLN A 81 6.06 -1.81 -6.70
CA GLN A 81 5.59 -0.90 -5.66
C GLN A 81 5.57 -1.57 -4.27
N ALA A 82 4.98 -2.76 -4.14
CA ALA A 82 4.93 -3.51 -2.87
C ALA A 82 6.34 -3.81 -2.32
N GLN A 83 7.28 -4.14 -3.20
CA GLN A 83 8.68 -4.38 -2.83
C GLN A 83 9.53 -3.10 -2.70
N ARG A 84 8.94 -1.92 -2.94
CA ARG A 84 9.64 -0.62 -3.00
C ARG A 84 10.87 -0.64 -3.92
N ILE A 85 10.80 -1.39 -5.01
CA ILE A 85 11.81 -1.42 -6.06
C ILE A 85 11.58 -0.18 -6.95
N PRO A 86 12.54 0.76 -7.04
CA PRO A 86 12.38 1.96 -7.84
C PRO A 86 12.21 1.63 -9.32
N PHE A 87 11.31 2.34 -9.99
CA PHE A 87 11.17 2.27 -11.44
C PHE A 87 10.78 3.62 -12.03
N ILE A 88 11.01 3.79 -13.33
CA ILE A 88 10.50 4.89 -14.14
C ILE A 88 9.86 4.38 -15.43
N LEU A 89 8.94 5.16 -15.98
CA LEU A 89 8.32 4.95 -17.28
C LEU A 89 8.91 5.94 -18.28
N LEU A 90 9.37 5.47 -19.44
CA LEU A 90 10.22 6.19 -20.39
C LEU A 90 9.75 5.98 -21.84
N THR A 91 9.01 6.96 -22.39
CA THR A 91 8.45 6.90 -23.75
C THR A 91 9.00 8.01 -24.67
N ASN A 92 9.07 7.73 -25.97
CA ASN A 92 9.28 8.75 -27.00
C ASN A 92 7.96 9.49 -27.36
N GLY A 93 6.80 9.01 -26.90
CA GLY A 93 5.53 9.72 -27.00
C GLY A 93 5.54 11.04 -26.22
N GLY A 94 4.63 11.95 -26.59
CA GLY A 94 4.51 13.27 -25.96
C GLY A 94 3.41 14.14 -26.57
N GLY A 95 3.46 15.44 -26.29
CA GLY A 95 2.49 16.45 -26.75
C GLY A 95 1.34 16.72 -25.78
N LYS A 96 1.45 16.20 -24.55
CA LYS A 96 0.59 16.44 -23.38
C LYS A 96 1.48 16.53 -22.14
N HIS A 97 1.02 17.16 -21.07
CA HIS A 97 1.79 17.23 -19.83
C HIS A 97 1.79 15.87 -19.12
N GLU A 98 2.88 15.54 -18.41
CA GLU A 98 3.09 14.25 -17.73
C GLU A 98 1.89 13.87 -16.85
N SER A 99 1.31 14.83 -16.13
CA SER A 99 0.15 14.61 -15.25
C SER A 99 -1.08 14.04 -15.97
N GLU A 100 -1.31 14.42 -17.23
CA GLU A 100 -2.44 13.92 -18.03
C GLU A 100 -2.18 12.47 -18.46
N ARG A 101 -0.94 12.17 -18.87
CA ARG A 101 -0.54 10.83 -19.30
C ARG A 101 -0.44 9.84 -18.13
N VAL A 102 0.01 10.31 -16.97
CA VAL A 102 0.04 9.56 -15.71
C VAL A 102 -1.38 9.18 -15.28
N ALA A 103 -2.37 10.09 -15.39
CA ALA A 103 -3.76 9.78 -15.10
C ALA A 103 -4.32 8.72 -16.07
N GLU A 104 -4.16 8.92 -17.40
CA GLU A 104 -4.58 7.95 -18.43
C GLU A 104 -3.98 6.56 -18.20
N LEU A 105 -2.71 6.47 -17.76
CA LEU A 105 -2.02 5.20 -17.59
C LEU A 105 -2.35 4.52 -16.25
N SER A 106 -2.52 5.31 -15.18
CA SER A 106 -2.88 4.79 -13.86
C SER A 106 -4.25 4.13 -13.87
N GLU A 107 -5.23 4.75 -14.54
CA GLU A 107 -6.58 4.22 -14.74
C GLU A 107 -6.53 2.89 -15.50
N LYS A 108 -5.83 2.85 -16.64
CA LYS A 108 -5.77 1.66 -17.50
C LYS A 108 -5.06 0.47 -16.88
N LEU A 109 -3.97 0.72 -16.15
CA LEU A 109 -3.22 -0.35 -15.49
C LEU A 109 -3.82 -0.70 -14.12
N SER A 110 -4.72 0.11 -13.57
CA SER A 110 -5.16 0.03 -12.17
C SER A 110 -3.99 0.05 -11.17
N VAL A 111 -2.98 0.89 -11.45
CA VAL A 111 -1.77 1.06 -10.63
C VAL A 111 -1.55 2.56 -10.40
N PRO A 112 -1.37 3.03 -9.15
CA PRO A 112 -1.13 4.45 -8.88
C PRO A 112 0.25 4.89 -9.37
N LEU A 113 0.32 5.83 -10.32
CA LEU A 113 1.57 6.39 -10.83
C LEU A 113 1.69 7.89 -10.48
N SER A 114 2.90 8.44 -10.55
CA SER A 114 3.16 9.85 -10.27
C SER A 114 3.91 10.52 -11.43
N THR A 115 4.00 11.86 -11.42
CA THR A 115 4.92 12.56 -12.32
C THR A 115 6.38 12.43 -11.91
N SER A 116 6.69 11.95 -10.70
CA SER A 116 8.06 11.71 -10.26
C SER A 116 8.66 10.41 -10.80
N ASN A 117 7.84 9.47 -11.30
CA ASN A 117 8.32 8.26 -11.98
C ASN A 117 7.98 8.17 -13.48
N PHE A 118 7.75 9.32 -14.14
CA PHE A 118 7.28 9.38 -15.53
C PHE A 118 8.11 10.33 -16.41
N LEU A 119 8.50 9.86 -17.61
CA LEU A 119 9.34 10.58 -18.57
C LEU A 119 8.81 10.41 -20.00
N GLN A 120 8.57 11.55 -20.65
CA GLN A 120 8.22 11.70 -22.06
C GLN A 120 9.38 12.32 -22.84
N SER A 121 9.32 12.23 -24.17
CA SER A 121 10.27 12.82 -25.11
C SER A 121 10.64 14.28 -24.81
N HIS A 122 9.66 15.12 -24.44
CA HIS A 122 9.85 16.54 -24.16
C HIS A 122 10.09 16.88 -22.68
N THR A 123 10.00 15.92 -21.74
CA THR A 123 10.23 16.20 -20.31
C THR A 123 11.59 16.85 -20.01
N PRO A 124 12.70 16.52 -20.71
CA PRO A 124 13.98 17.22 -20.53
C PRO A 124 13.93 18.74 -20.76
N PHE A 125 12.97 19.25 -21.54
CA PHE A 125 12.78 20.69 -21.72
C PHE A 125 12.35 21.40 -20.41
N ALA A 126 11.75 20.69 -19.46
CA ALA A 126 11.37 21.26 -18.16
C ALA A 126 12.57 21.77 -17.33
N ALA A 127 13.78 21.22 -17.56
CA ALA A 127 15.01 21.57 -16.86
C ALA A 127 15.86 22.64 -17.57
N MET A 128 15.39 23.23 -18.68
CA MET A 128 16.14 24.24 -19.43
C MET A 128 15.88 25.67 -18.90
N ASP A 129 16.26 25.91 -17.64
CA ASP A 129 16.05 27.18 -16.94
C ASP A 129 16.60 28.40 -17.69
N GLN A 130 17.67 28.24 -18.49
CA GLN A 130 18.30 29.30 -19.28
C GLN A 130 17.42 29.93 -20.38
N TYR A 131 16.23 29.37 -20.63
CA TYR A 131 15.26 29.86 -21.60
C TYR A 131 13.90 30.26 -20.99
N LYS A 132 13.65 30.04 -19.69
CA LYS A 132 12.31 30.28 -19.09
C LYS A 132 11.86 31.73 -19.15
N GLU A 133 12.80 32.67 -18.98
CA GLU A 133 12.57 34.12 -19.06
C GLU A 133 12.83 34.71 -20.47
N LYS A 134 12.89 33.86 -21.51
CA LYS A 134 13.16 34.26 -22.90
C LYS A 134 11.99 33.90 -23.82
N THR A 135 12.00 34.43 -25.05
CA THR A 135 11.01 34.08 -26.07
C THR A 135 11.42 32.79 -26.75
N VAL A 136 10.58 31.76 -26.66
CA VAL A 136 10.85 30.45 -27.27
C VAL A 136 9.82 30.12 -28.33
N LEU A 137 10.28 29.55 -29.45
CA LEU A 137 9.39 29.02 -30.48
C LEU A 137 9.09 27.55 -30.15
N VAL A 138 7.82 27.23 -29.92
CA VAL A 138 7.34 25.86 -29.68
C VAL A 138 6.56 25.36 -30.91
N CYS A 139 7.09 24.32 -31.52
CA CYS A 139 6.57 23.67 -32.72
C CYS A 139 5.94 22.32 -32.40
N GLY A 140 4.95 21.93 -33.21
CA GLY A 140 4.26 20.66 -33.10
C GLY A 140 3.13 20.56 -32.08
N GLY A 141 2.46 19.42 -32.11
CA GLY A 141 1.33 19.09 -31.23
C GLY A 141 -0.04 19.36 -31.86
N ASP A 142 -1.08 19.13 -31.07
CA ASP A 142 -2.47 19.40 -31.46
C ASP A 142 -2.98 20.67 -30.78
N GLY A 143 -3.40 21.67 -31.57
CA GLY A 143 -3.80 22.98 -31.08
C GLY A 143 -2.68 23.67 -30.30
N ALA A 144 -3.02 24.32 -29.19
CA ALA A 144 -2.05 24.95 -28.29
C ALA A 144 -1.37 24.00 -27.29
N LYS A 145 -1.65 22.68 -27.30
CA LYS A 145 -1.23 21.76 -26.21
C LYS A 145 0.27 21.81 -25.89
N CYS A 146 1.15 21.92 -26.89
CA CYS A 146 2.60 22.02 -26.64
C CYS A 146 3.01 23.37 -26.02
N ARG A 147 2.27 24.45 -26.31
CA ARG A 147 2.41 25.73 -25.58
C ARG A 147 2.01 25.55 -24.12
N ASP A 148 0.88 24.89 -23.87
CA ASP A 148 0.36 24.67 -22.50
C ASP A 148 1.33 23.80 -21.67
N VAL A 149 2.03 22.85 -22.30
CA VAL A 149 3.13 22.09 -21.67
C VAL A 149 4.32 23.00 -21.33
N ALA A 150 4.80 23.81 -22.28
CA ALA A 150 5.90 24.74 -22.04
C ALA A 150 5.56 25.77 -20.94
N GLU A 151 4.34 26.30 -20.92
CA GLU A 151 3.87 27.22 -19.88
C GLU A 151 3.83 26.54 -18.49
N LYS A 152 3.41 25.27 -18.41
CA LYS A 152 3.49 24.44 -17.18
C LYS A 152 4.94 24.16 -16.73
N TYR A 153 5.88 24.02 -17.67
CA TYR A 153 7.31 23.92 -17.38
C TYR A 153 7.94 25.26 -16.93
N GLY A 154 7.17 26.36 -16.99
CA GLY A 154 7.54 27.66 -16.46
C GLY A 154 8.06 28.67 -17.48
N TYR A 155 8.03 28.36 -18.78
CA TYR A 155 8.40 29.30 -19.83
C TYR A 155 7.40 30.46 -19.90
N LYS A 156 7.89 31.71 -19.84
CA LYS A 156 7.06 32.92 -19.72
C LYS A 156 6.60 33.50 -21.06
N SER A 157 7.40 33.33 -22.11
CA SER A 157 7.07 33.82 -23.45
C SER A 157 7.21 32.70 -24.48
N VAL A 158 6.07 32.09 -24.80
CA VAL A 158 6.00 30.98 -25.77
C VAL A 158 5.26 31.46 -27.01
N VAL A 159 5.95 31.43 -28.15
CA VAL A 159 5.40 31.68 -29.49
C VAL A 159 5.27 30.35 -30.21
N THR A 160 4.25 30.20 -31.05
CA THR A 160 4.05 29.04 -31.92
C THR A 160 4.06 29.47 -33.39
N PRO A 161 4.35 28.56 -34.35
CA PRO A 161 4.19 28.83 -35.78
C PRO A 161 2.81 29.39 -36.14
N GLY A 162 1.76 28.93 -35.43
CA GLY A 162 0.39 29.42 -35.59
C GLY A 162 0.17 30.88 -35.19
N ASP A 163 0.91 31.41 -34.21
CA ASP A 163 0.83 32.83 -33.82
C ASP A 163 1.40 33.72 -34.92
N ILE A 164 2.56 33.32 -35.45
CA ILE A 164 3.24 34.02 -36.54
C ILE A 164 2.38 33.96 -37.81
N TYR A 165 1.80 32.79 -38.12
CA TYR A 165 0.92 32.63 -39.28
C TYR A 165 -0.39 33.40 -39.17
N ALA A 166 -0.97 33.50 -37.97
CA ALA A 166 -2.18 34.28 -37.75
C ALA A 166 -1.94 35.80 -37.87
N ALA A 167 -0.75 36.27 -37.50
CA ALA A 167 -0.33 37.67 -37.63
C ALA A 167 0.13 38.04 -39.06
N TYR A 168 0.84 37.15 -39.74
CA TYR A 168 1.45 37.35 -41.07
C TYR A 168 1.16 36.17 -42.02
N PRO A 169 -0.09 36.01 -42.52
CA PRO A 169 -0.46 34.86 -43.35
C PRO A 169 0.34 34.71 -44.66
N GLU A 170 0.99 35.78 -45.11
CA GLU A 170 1.89 35.82 -46.27
C GLU A 170 3.23 35.09 -46.06
N ILE A 171 3.61 34.77 -44.82
CA ILE A 171 4.83 34.00 -44.52
C ILE A 171 4.76 32.57 -45.09
N TRP A 172 3.54 32.02 -45.23
CA TRP A 172 3.30 30.71 -45.82
C TRP A 172 1.95 30.67 -46.57
N PRO A 173 1.87 31.25 -47.78
CA PRO A 173 0.60 31.52 -48.47
C PRO A 173 -0.15 30.25 -48.90
N PHE A 174 0.50 29.09 -48.86
CA PHE A 174 -0.04 27.80 -49.28
C PHE A 174 -1.03 27.19 -48.29
N SER A 175 -1.01 27.59 -47.02
CA SER A 175 -1.81 26.99 -45.94
C SER A 175 -3.03 27.79 -45.52
N LYS A 176 -3.58 28.63 -46.41
CA LYS A 176 -4.74 29.50 -46.12
C LYS A 176 -5.93 28.74 -45.53
N ASN A 177 -6.13 27.48 -45.90
CA ASN A 177 -7.19 26.61 -45.39
C ASN A 177 -7.02 26.22 -43.90
N PHE A 178 -5.81 26.34 -43.34
CA PHE A 178 -5.51 26.13 -41.92
C PHE A 178 -5.57 27.43 -41.10
N LEU A 179 -5.80 28.58 -41.71
CA LEU A 179 -5.75 29.87 -41.01
C LEU A 179 -6.80 29.97 -39.88
N ASP A 180 -8.01 29.47 -40.10
CA ASP A 180 -9.06 29.47 -39.07
C ASP A 180 -8.81 28.41 -37.98
N TYR A 181 -8.12 27.31 -38.30
CA TYR A 181 -7.61 26.37 -37.28
C TYR A 181 -6.63 27.09 -36.37
N TYR A 182 -5.56 27.70 -36.91
CA TYR A 182 -4.57 28.41 -36.11
C TYR A 182 -5.18 29.59 -35.33
N ARG A 183 -6.06 30.39 -35.93
CA ARG A 183 -6.76 31.49 -35.25
C ARG A 183 -7.58 31.06 -34.02
N SER A 184 -8.03 29.82 -33.95
CA SER A 184 -8.80 29.33 -32.79
C SER A 184 -7.98 29.21 -31.50
N PHE A 185 -6.64 29.22 -31.59
CA PHE A 185 -5.73 29.10 -30.45
C PHE A 185 -4.45 29.97 -30.52
N ALA A 186 -4.30 30.75 -31.59
CA ALA A 186 -3.23 31.74 -31.74
C ALA A 186 -3.38 32.89 -30.72
N ARG A 187 -2.25 33.40 -30.25
CA ARG A 187 -2.14 34.55 -29.35
C ARG A 187 -1.39 35.69 -30.05
N PRO A 188 -1.61 36.96 -29.70
CA PRO A 188 -0.81 38.07 -30.21
C PRO A 188 0.68 37.86 -29.94
N LEU A 189 1.53 38.19 -30.92
CA LEU A 189 2.98 38.11 -30.77
C LEU A 189 3.46 39.12 -29.72
N PRO A 190 4.50 38.78 -28.91
CA PRO A 190 5.03 39.70 -27.90
C PRO A 190 5.72 40.94 -28.50
N ARG A 191 6.10 40.87 -29.79
CA ARG A 191 6.60 41.95 -30.63
C ARG A 191 6.17 41.69 -32.08
N PRO A 192 6.01 42.72 -32.94
CA PRO A 192 5.78 42.53 -34.37
C PRO A 192 7.01 41.92 -35.05
N ILE A 193 6.86 41.41 -36.27
CA ILE A 193 7.97 41.18 -37.20
C ILE A 193 8.15 42.47 -38.00
N ASP A 194 9.31 43.13 -37.86
CA ASP A 194 9.62 44.40 -38.51
C ASP A 194 11.04 44.38 -39.11
N ALA A 195 11.10 44.20 -40.43
CA ALA A 195 12.37 44.21 -41.18
C ALA A 195 12.98 45.61 -41.34
N ALA A 196 12.21 46.69 -41.12
CA ALA A 196 12.70 48.06 -41.15
C ALA A 196 13.26 48.50 -39.79
N ASN A 197 12.84 47.86 -38.69
CA ASN A 197 13.34 48.10 -37.34
C ASN A 197 13.63 46.78 -36.57
N PRO A 198 14.77 46.11 -36.85
CA PRO A 198 15.13 44.85 -36.21
C PRO A 198 15.14 44.87 -34.67
N ASP A 199 15.52 45.99 -34.05
CA ASP A 199 15.58 46.11 -32.58
C ASP A 199 14.18 46.04 -31.91
N ALA A 200 13.14 46.43 -32.65
CA ALA A 200 11.74 46.31 -32.25
C ALA A 200 11.08 44.99 -32.69
N SER A 201 11.74 44.22 -33.56
CA SER A 201 11.21 42.99 -34.13
C SER A 201 11.16 41.83 -33.11
N LEU A 202 10.39 40.80 -33.44
CA LEU A 202 10.27 39.56 -32.69
C LEU A 202 11.61 38.81 -32.69
N LYS A 203 12.20 38.67 -31.50
CA LYS A 203 13.34 37.78 -31.28
C LYS A 203 12.84 36.44 -30.72
N ILE A 204 13.35 35.35 -31.29
CA ILE A 204 13.31 34.00 -30.74
C ILE A 204 14.69 33.68 -30.16
N ASP A 205 14.76 33.03 -28.99
CA ASP A 205 16.03 32.66 -28.32
C ASP A 205 16.32 31.14 -28.32
N ALA A 206 15.30 30.30 -28.55
CA ALA A 206 15.41 28.85 -28.74
C ALA A 206 14.23 28.30 -29.54
N VAL A 207 14.44 27.20 -30.27
CA VAL A 207 13.40 26.47 -31.00
C VAL A 207 13.22 25.07 -30.41
N PHE A 208 12.00 24.73 -30.00
CA PHE A 208 11.64 23.43 -29.44
C PHE A 208 10.56 22.75 -30.29
N VAL A 209 10.90 21.63 -30.92
CA VAL A 209 9.93 20.74 -31.54
C VAL A 209 9.46 19.75 -30.47
N TYR A 210 8.33 20.05 -29.84
CA TYR A 210 7.79 19.29 -28.70
C TYR A 210 7.08 18.00 -29.11
N ASN A 211 6.49 17.99 -30.31
CA ASN A 211 5.80 16.83 -30.90
C ASN A 211 5.75 16.98 -32.43
N ASP A 212 5.06 16.09 -33.14
CA ASP A 212 4.81 16.20 -34.58
C ASP A 212 4.16 17.54 -35.00
N PRO A 213 4.78 18.30 -35.93
CA PRO A 213 4.12 19.39 -36.66
C PRO A 213 2.90 18.94 -37.45
N ARG A 214 1.88 19.81 -37.54
CA ARG A 214 0.66 19.56 -38.32
C ARG A 214 0.75 20.10 -39.74
N ASP A 215 1.48 21.19 -39.91
CA ASP A 215 1.86 21.75 -41.21
C ASP A 215 3.38 21.80 -41.30
N TRP A 216 3.97 20.77 -41.91
CA TRP A 216 5.43 20.68 -42.03
C TRP A 216 6.01 21.82 -42.89
N GLY A 217 5.23 22.41 -43.80
CA GLY A 217 5.68 23.52 -44.64
C GLY A 217 5.79 24.82 -43.85
N LEU A 218 4.76 25.14 -43.07
CA LEU A 218 4.75 26.30 -42.17
C LEU A 218 5.86 26.20 -41.11
N ASP A 219 5.88 25.11 -40.35
CA ASP A 219 6.85 24.90 -39.27
C ASP A 219 8.29 24.90 -39.81
N ALA A 220 8.57 24.22 -40.93
CA ALA A 220 9.91 24.24 -41.53
C ALA A 220 10.32 25.63 -42.03
N THR A 221 9.42 26.39 -42.65
CA THR A 221 9.72 27.74 -43.15
C THR A 221 10.08 28.68 -42.00
N ILE A 222 9.27 28.72 -40.94
CA ILE A 222 9.52 29.57 -39.78
C ILE A 222 10.80 29.15 -39.05
N ILE A 223 11.09 27.86 -38.92
CA ILE A 223 12.35 27.42 -38.30
C ILE A 223 13.55 27.80 -39.19
N MET A 224 13.45 27.69 -40.52
CA MET A 224 14.51 28.13 -41.43
C MET A 224 14.77 29.64 -41.32
N ASP A 225 13.72 30.47 -41.26
CA ASP A 225 13.86 31.92 -41.04
C ASP A 225 14.59 32.22 -39.72
N VAL A 226 14.21 31.56 -38.63
CA VAL A 226 14.87 31.69 -37.33
C VAL A 226 16.36 31.29 -37.40
N LEU A 227 16.68 30.15 -38.04
CA LEU A 227 18.05 29.65 -38.15
C LEU A 227 18.95 30.46 -39.11
N LEU A 228 18.36 31.18 -40.06
CA LEU A 228 19.07 32.06 -40.99
C LEU A 228 19.13 33.52 -40.51
N SER A 229 18.28 33.92 -39.56
CA SER A 229 18.23 35.28 -39.02
C SER A 229 19.54 35.74 -38.36
N GLN A 230 19.63 37.04 -38.09
CA GLN A 230 20.61 37.62 -37.18
C GLN A 230 20.10 37.46 -35.73
N GLN A 231 20.84 36.74 -34.87
CA GLN A 231 20.53 36.55 -33.44
C GLN A 231 19.13 36.02 -33.10
N GLY A 232 18.39 35.41 -34.04
CA GLY A 232 17.00 34.98 -33.82
C GLY A 232 15.95 36.07 -34.06
N ILE A 233 16.34 37.23 -34.62
CA ILE A 233 15.45 38.36 -34.89
C ILE A 233 14.72 38.13 -36.22
N MET A 234 13.41 37.89 -36.15
CA MET A 234 12.56 37.66 -37.31
C MET A 234 12.58 38.86 -38.27
N GLY A 235 12.51 38.58 -39.58
CA GLY A 235 12.60 39.60 -40.63
C GLY A 235 14.04 40.02 -40.99
N THR A 236 15.05 39.38 -40.42
CA THR A 236 16.48 39.60 -40.74
C THR A 236 17.11 38.35 -41.39
N ILE A 237 18.26 38.52 -42.03
CA ILE A 237 19.15 37.43 -42.46
C ILE A 237 20.56 37.78 -41.99
N SER A 238 21.26 36.85 -41.33
CA SER A 238 22.64 37.10 -40.88
C SER A 238 23.59 37.29 -42.05
N SER A 239 24.39 38.35 -42.00
CA SER A 239 25.45 38.65 -42.98
C SER A 239 26.61 37.65 -42.96
N LYS A 240 26.71 36.80 -41.93
CA LYS A 240 27.71 35.72 -41.84
C LYS A 240 27.34 34.49 -42.67
N ASN A 241 26.06 34.33 -43.03
CA ASN A 241 25.58 33.14 -43.74
C ASN A 241 26.26 32.99 -45.10
N GLY A 242 26.99 31.88 -45.30
CA GLY A 242 27.72 31.59 -46.54
C GLY A 242 29.14 32.16 -46.59
N ASP A 243 29.62 32.86 -45.56
CA ASP A 243 30.99 33.36 -45.49
C ASP A 243 31.99 32.20 -45.38
N LYS A 244 32.69 31.93 -46.47
CA LYS A 244 33.67 30.84 -46.61
C LYS A 244 34.91 30.99 -45.71
N SER A 245 35.15 32.18 -45.13
CA SER A 245 36.27 32.42 -44.21
C SER A 245 35.97 31.96 -42.77
N LEU A 246 34.69 31.81 -42.42
CA LEU A 246 34.25 31.36 -41.10
C LEU A 246 34.05 29.83 -41.06
N PRO A 247 34.21 29.18 -39.89
CA PRO A 247 33.81 27.78 -39.72
C PRO A 247 32.32 27.61 -40.10
N ASN A 248 31.86 26.41 -40.47
CA ASN A 248 30.46 26.16 -40.87
C ASN A 248 29.91 27.15 -41.92
N ARG A 249 30.79 27.81 -42.70
CA ARG A 249 30.51 28.98 -43.55
C ARG A 249 29.67 30.08 -42.88
N GLY A 250 29.96 30.36 -41.61
CA GLY A 250 29.30 31.41 -40.80
C GLY A 250 27.84 31.14 -40.42
N TYR A 251 27.20 30.09 -40.94
CA TYR A 251 25.88 29.64 -40.49
C TYR A 251 25.93 29.23 -39.01
N LEU A 252 24.95 29.67 -38.23
CA LEU A 252 24.84 29.41 -36.79
C LEU A 252 26.06 29.95 -35.99
N GLN A 253 26.55 31.14 -36.35
CA GLN A 253 27.66 31.87 -35.69
C GLN A 253 27.37 33.35 -35.44
N ASP A 254 26.09 33.71 -35.47
CA ASP A 254 25.58 35.05 -35.21
C ASP A 254 24.53 35.04 -34.09
N GLY A 255 24.73 34.16 -33.10
CA GLY A 255 23.81 34.00 -31.98
C GLY A 255 22.44 33.44 -32.36
N GLN A 256 22.31 32.75 -33.50
CA GLN A 256 21.04 32.15 -33.90
C GLN A 256 20.54 31.11 -32.88
N PRO A 257 19.21 30.96 -32.73
CA PRO A 257 18.62 30.05 -31.75
C PRO A 257 19.03 28.59 -31.95
N PRO A 258 19.40 27.88 -30.88
CA PRO A 258 19.59 26.44 -30.95
C PRO A 258 18.25 25.72 -31.19
N LEU A 259 18.34 24.64 -31.97
CA LEU A 259 17.22 23.78 -32.34
C LEU A 259 17.22 22.50 -31.51
N TYR A 260 16.08 22.23 -30.86
CA TYR A 260 15.84 21.06 -30.02
C TYR A 260 14.69 20.22 -30.57
N TYR A 261 14.92 18.92 -30.71
CA TYR A 261 13.91 17.91 -30.99
C TYR A 261 13.66 17.08 -29.74
N SER A 262 12.41 16.73 -29.47
CA SER A 262 12.02 15.86 -28.35
C SER A 262 12.03 14.38 -28.72
N ASN A 263 11.66 14.03 -29.95
CA ASN A 263 11.41 12.65 -30.38
C ASN A 263 12.17 12.35 -31.70
N PRO A 264 13.03 11.31 -31.75
CA PRO A 264 13.81 10.97 -32.93
C PRO A 264 13.11 9.97 -33.86
N ASP A 265 11.98 9.40 -33.46
CA ASP A 265 11.36 8.27 -34.15
C ASP A 265 10.89 8.67 -35.55
N LEU A 266 11.53 8.09 -36.56
CA LEU A 266 11.14 8.24 -37.96
C LEU A 266 9.76 7.65 -38.22
N TRP A 267 9.46 6.50 -37.59
CA TRP A 267 8.23 5.74 -37.76
C TRP A 267 7.55 5.52 -36.42
N TRP A 268 6.24 5.78 -36.34
CA TRP A 268 5.42 5.43 -35.18
C TRP A 268 4.25 4.50 -35.56
N ALA A 269 3.85 3.67 -34.60
CA ALA A 269 2.76 2.72 -34.75
C ALA A 269 1.39 3.41 -34.54
N ALA A 270 0.72 3.76 -35.64
CA ALA A 270 -0.62 4.34 -35.61
C ALA A 270 -1.72 3.27 -35.44
N LYS A 271 -2.96 3.70 -35.16
CA LYS A 271 -4.16 2.84 -35.30
C LYS A 271 -4.41 2.36 -36.74
N TYR A 272 -3.72 2.97 -37.72
CA TYR A 272 -3.72 2.52 -39.11
C TYR A 272 -2.80 1.31 -39.27
N HIS A 273 -3.12 0.37 -40.17
CA HIS A 273 -2.40 -0.90 -40.35
C HIS A 273 -0.95 -0.80 -40.86
N LEU A 274 -0.44 0.42 -41.07
CA LEU A 274 0.94 0.72 -41.46
C LEU A 274 1.44 1.88 -40.61
N SER A 275 2.73 1.82 -40.23
CA SER A 275 3.45 2.89 -39.54
C SER A 275 3.34 4.23 -40.27
N ARG A 276 3.45 5.32 -39.52
CA ARG A 276 3.36 6.70 -40.03
C ARG A 276 4.63 7.46 -39.70
N LEU A 277 4.94 8.48 -40.49
CA LEU A 277 6.07 9.36 -40.18
C LEU A 277 5.79 10.09 -38.86
N GLY A 278 6.77 10.08 -37.97
CA GLY A 278 6.77 10.81 -36.71
C GLY A 278 7.64 12.07 -36.78
N GLN A 279 7.99 12.62 -35.62
CA GLN A 279 8.83 13.82 -35.51
C GLN A 279 10.21 13.59 -36.14
N GLY A 280 10.74 12.36 -36.12
CA GLY A 280 11.95 12.00 -36.85
C GLY A 280 11.81 12.24 -38.35
N GLY A 281 10.64 12.00 -38.95
CA GLY A 281 10.37 12.31 -40.35
C GLY A 281 10.36 13.82 -40.65
N PHE A 282 9.80 14.62 -39.74
CA PHE A 282 9.88 16.09 -39.85
C PHE A 282 11.32 16.58 -39.73
N ARG A 283 12.10 16.00 -38.81
CA ARG A 283 13.53 16.26 -38.65
C ARG A 283 14.31 15.95 -39.92
N GLU A 284 14.16 14.77 -40.51
CA GLU A 284 14.82 14.42 -41.79
C GLU A 284 14.42 15.41 -42.91
N ALA A 285 13.15 15.83 -42.97
CA ALA A 285 12.68 16.79 -43.96
C ALA A 285 13.33 18.17 -43.77
N LEU A 286 13.39 18.69 -42.54
CA LEU A 286 14.02 19.98 -42.23
C LEU A 286 15.55 19.94 -42.42
N GLU A 287 16.20 18.82 -42.06
CA GLU A 287 17.64 18.60 -42.34
C GLU A 287 17.93 18.55 -43.84
N GLY A 288 17.02 17.96 -44.64
CA GLY A 288 17.06 18.00 -46.09
C GLY A 288 16.90 19.42 -46.67
N ILE A 289 15.96 20.20 -46.15
CA ILE A 289 15.76 21.61 -46.55
C ILE A 289 17.01 22.44 -46.20
N TRP A 290 17.54 22.32 -44.99
CA TRP A 290 18.78 22.99 -44.58
C TRP A 290 19.96 22.63 -45.50
N THR A 291 20.11 21.35 -45.82
CA THR A 291 21.14 20.85 -46.74
C THR A 291 20.99 21.46 -48.14
N ALA A 292 19.76 21.55 -48.66
CA ALA A 292 19.49 22.16 -49.97
C ALA A 292 19.77 23.67 -49.99
N VAL A 293 19.44 24.39 -48.92
CA VAL A 293 19.61 25.86 -48.82
C VAL A 293 21.06 26.26 -48.58
N THR A 294 21.81 25.52 -47.76
CA THR A 294 23.21 25.85 -47.40
C THR A 294 24.26 25.13 -48.25
N GLY A 295 23.86 24.05 -48.94
CA GLY A 295 24.72 23.08 -49.59
C GLY A 295 25.28 22.00 -48.66
N GLY A 296 24.96 22.04 -47.35
CA GLY A 296 25.22 20.99 -46.37
C GLY A 296 26.66 20.47 -46.35
N GLU A 297 26.81 19.15 -46.17
CA GLU A 297 28.12 18.47 -46.09
C GLU A 297 29.03 18.74 -47.29
N ARG A 298 28.48 18.85 -48.52
CA ARG A 298 29.26 19.20 -49.72
C ARG A 298 29.96 20.56 -49.60
N HIS A 299 29.46 21.42 -48.73
CA HIS A 299 30.01 22.73 -48.42
C HIS A 299 30.74 22.80 -47.07
N GLY A 300 30.76 21.72 -46.29
CA GLY A 300 31.23 21.73 -44.90
C GLY A 300 30.29 22.53 -43.98
N VAL A 301 28.99 22.48 -44.24
CA VAL A 301 27.94 23.11 -43.42
C VAL A 301 27.08 22.02 -42.77
N GLU A 302 26.94 22.10 -41.46
CA GLU A 302 26.13 21.21 -40.63
C GLU A 302 25.00 22.00 -39.95
N LEU A 303 23.81 21.39 -39.85
CA LEU A 303 22.76 21.88 -38.94
C LEU A 303 23.10 21.44 -37.52
N LYS A 304 23.43 22.41 -36.65
CA LYS A 304 23.60 22.16 -35.22
C LYS A 304 22.22 21.99 -34.57
N LYS A 305 21.93 20.78 -34.09
CA LYS A 305 20.69 20.44 -33.37
C LYS A 305 21.00 19.59 -32.13
N THR A 306 20.08 19.56 -31.18
CA THR A 306 20.07 18.58 -30.08
C THR A 306 18.81 17.73 -30.20
N VAL A 307 18.95 16.42 -30.02
CA VAL A 307 17.83 15.46 -30.12
C VAL A 307 17.72 14.71 -28.80
N PHE A 308 16.55 14.81 -28.18
CA PHE A 308 16.12 14.00 -27.05
C PHE A 308 15.27 12.82 -27.54
N GLY A 309 14.82 11.99 -26.60
CA GLY A 309 14.18 10.70 -26.84
C GLY A 309 15.21 9.57 -26.91
N LYS A 310 14.78 8.34 -26.64
CA LYS A 310 15.57 7.13 -26.86
C LYS A 310 15.89 7.00 -28.37
N PRO A 311 17.11 6.63 -28.77
CA PRO A 311 18.23 6.09 -27.98
C PRO A 311 19.23 7.14 -27.45
N PHE A 312 18.93 8.43 -27.45
CA PHE A 312 19.93 9.48 -27.22
C PHE A 312 20.35 9.63 -25.75
N ARG A 313 21.66 9.77 -25.53
CA ARG A 313 22.31 9.89 -24.21
C ARG A 313 21.65 10.91 -23.26
N PRO A 314 21.32 12.16 -23.66
CA PRO A 314 20.74 13.15 -22.75
C PRO A 314 19.40 12.71 -22.12
N THR A 315 18.64 11.86 -22.81
CA THR A 315 17.40 11.29 -22.27
C THR A 315 17.66 10.23 -21.21
N TYR A 316 18.71 9.41 -21.36
CA TYR A 316 19.11 8.45 -20.33
C TYR A 316 19.76 9.12 -19.11
N GLU A 317 20.51 10.22 -19.29
CA GLU A 317 21.03 11.05 -18.18
C GLU A 317 19.89 11.70 -17.37
N PHE A 318 18.87 12.23 -18.06
CA PHE A 318 17.68 12.77 -17.40
C PHE A 318 16.86 11.66 -16.72
N ALA A 319 16.72 10.50 -17.36
CA ALA A 319 16.03 9.32 -16.79
C ALA A 319 16.70 8.81 -15.51
N GLU A 320 18.03 8.71 -15.50
CA GLU A 320 18.80 8.32 -14.31
C GLU A 320 18.67 9.34 -13.18
N THR A 321 18.65 10.64 -13.51
CA THR A 321 18.45 11.72 -12.53
C THR A 321 17.05 11.63 -11.91
N LEU A 322 16.01 11.47 -12.74
CA LEU A 322 14.62 11.33 -12.30
C LEU A 322 14.43 10.08 -11.42
N LEU A 323 15.00 8.95 -11.83
CA LEU A 323 14.92 7.68 -11.10
C LEU A 323 15.60 7.73 -9.73
N ASN A 324 16.76 8.39 -9.61
CA ASN A 324 17.42 8.58 -8.32
C ASN A 324 16.62 9.53 -7.41
N LYS A 325 16.05 10.61 -7.95
CA LYS A 325 15.16 11.50 -7.19
C LYS A 325 13.91 10.76 -6.70
N TYR A 326 13.27 9.95 -7.55
CA TYR A 326 12.13 9.12 -7.16
C TYR A 326 12.51 8.14 -6.04
N ARG A 327 13.69 7.54 -6.12
CA ARG A 327 14.24 6.68 -5.06
C ARG A 327 14.52 7.44 -3.75
N GLU A 328 14.98 8.69 -3.81
CA GLU A 328 15.11 9.56 -2.63
C GLU A 328 13.76 9.84 -1.96
N GLU A 329 12.73 10.16 -2.76
CA GLU A 329 11.34 10.32 -2.28
C GLU A 329 10.85 9.02 -1.60
N MET A 330 11.01 7.86 -2.26
CA MET A 330 10.63 6.54 -1.75
C MET A 330 11.32 6.11 -0.44
N PHE A 331 12.54 6.60 -0.17
CA PHE A 331 13.36 6.20 0.98
C PHE A 331 13.79 7.39 1.86
N THR A 332 12.94 8.42 1.93
CA THR A 332 13.13 9.64 2.71
C THR A 332 13.71 9.35 4.11
N GLY A 333 14.82 10.02 4.46
CA GLY A 333 15.53 9.84 5.74
C GLY A 333 16.59 8.73 5.75
N THR A 334 16.73 7.95 4.67
CA THR A 334 17.77 6.92 4.51
C THR A 334 18.94 7.45 3.70
N LYS A 335 20.19 7.14 4.10
CA LYS A 335 21.36 7.41 3.25
C LYS A 335 21.39 6.39 2.10
N LEU A 336 21.29 6.86 0.87
CA LEU A 336 21.28 6.03 -0.33
C LEU A 336 22.67 5.92 -0.97
N GLU A 337 23.13 4.70 -1.20
CA GLU A 337 24.26 4.43 -2.10
C GLU A 337 23.77 4.35 -3.56
N PRO A 338 24.60 4.68 -4.58
CA PRO A 338 24.20 4.67 -5.98
C PRO A 338 23.59 3.35 -6.45
N LEU A 339 22.69 3.43 -7.44
CA LEU A 339 22.17 2.24 -8.11
C LEU A 339 23.32 1.51 -8.85
N LYS A 340 23.43 0.20 -8.65
CA LYS A 340 24.40 -0.63 -9.40
C LYS A 340 23.88 -1.04 -10.76
N ARG A 341 22.55 -1.13 -10.92
CA ARG A 341 21.93 -1.63 -12.16
C ARG A 341 20.54 -1.05 -12.39
N VAL A 342 20.27 -0.64 -13.62
CA VAL A 342 18.92 -0.36 -14.13
C VAL A 342 18.60 -1.38 -15.21
N TYR A 343 17.46 -2.06 -15.12
CA TYR A 343 16.97 -2.93 -16.18
C TYR A 343 16.09 -2.09 -17.11
N MET A 344 16.59 -1.75 -18.30
CA MET A 344 15.80 -1.09 -19.35
C MET A 344 15.00 -2.15 -20.10
N VAL A 345 13.70 -2.20 -19.86
CA VAL A 345 12.74 -3.13 -20.48
C VAL A 345 12.07 -2.41 -21.64
N GLY A 346 12.33 -2.88 -22.86
CA GLY A 346 11.89 -2.25 -24.10
C GLY A 346 11.45 -3.27 -25.15
N ASP A 347 10.77 -2.83 -26.20
CA ASP A 347 10.29 -3.66 -27.31
C ASP A 347 11.05 -3.40 -28.62
N ASN A 348 11.80 -2.29 -28.70
CA ASN A 348 12.40 -1.78 -29.93
C ASN A 348 13.94 -1.82 -29.87
N PRO A 349 14.59 -2.69 -30.68
CA PRO A 349 16.04 -2.79 -30.72
C PRO A 349 16.79 -1.48 -31.04
N GLU A 350 16.27 -0.64 -31.94
CA GLU A 350 16.93 0.61 -32.35
C GLU A 350 16.74 1.77 -31.36
N SER A 351 15.83 1.65 -30.40
CA SER A 351 15.49 2.71 -29.45
C SER A 351 15.87 2.34 -28.01
N ASP A 352 15.24 1.31 -27.44
CA ASP A 352 15.47 0.92 -26.05
C ASP A 352 16.79 0.18 -25.87
N ILE A 353 17.01 -0.85 -26.69
CA ILE A 353 18.15 -1.75 -26.53
C ILE A 353 19.44 -1.04 -26.92
N ARG A 354 19.42 -0.32 -28.05
CA ARG A 354 20.49 0.58 -28.47
C ARG A 354 20.78 1.64 -27.40
N GLY A 355 19.76 2.33 -26.90
CA GLY A 355 19.93 3.39 -25.90
C GLY A 355 20.59 2.87 -24.62
N ALA A 356 20.05 1.82 -24.02
CA ALA A 356 20.61 1.22 -22.82
C ALA A 356 22.01 0.60 -23.03
N ASN A 357 22.29 0.01 -24.20
CA ASN A 357 23.61 -0.56 -24.49
C ASN A 357 24.70 0.51 -24.73
N MET A 358 24.33 1.70 -25.23
CA MET A 358 25.26 2.80 -25.51
C MET A 358 25.39 3.80 -24.35
N TYR A 359 24.50 3.76 -23.35
CA TYR A 359 24.52 4.69 -22.24
C TYR A 359 25.62 4.33 -21.21
N ASP A 360 26.59 5.23 -21.09
CA ASP A 360 27.64 5.18 -20.06
C ASP A 360 27.27 6.15 -18.93
N SER A 361 26.84 5.58 -17.80
CA SER A 361 26.33 6.34 -16.65
C SER A 361 27.45 7.12 -15.95
N PRO A 362 27.31 8.45 -15.75
CA PRO A 362 28.23 9.24 -14.92
C PRO A 362 28.35 8.76 -13.46
N LEU A 363 27.38 7.96 -12.99
CA LEU A 363 27.34 7.40 -11.63
C LEU A 363 27.86 5.95 -11.55
N GLY A 364 28.22 5.34 -12.69
CA GLY A 364 28.67 3.94 -12.77
C GLY A 364 27.55 2.90 -12.76
N THR A 365 26.29 3.30 -12.97
CA THR A 365 25.13 2.39 -13.05
C THR A 365 25.19 1.53 -14.31
N ASP A 366 25.07 0.20 -14.17
CA ASP A 366 24.96 -0.71 -15.33
C ASP A 366 23.54 -0.71 -15.90
N TRP A 367 23.30 0.00 -17.01
CA TRP A 367 22.03 -0.04 -17.74
C TRP A 367 21.95 -1.32 -18.58
N LYS A 368 21.23 -2.33 -18.06
CA LYS A 368 21.10 -3.65 -18.68
C LYS A 368 19.82 -3.70 -19.53
N SER A 369 20.00 -3.83 -20.84
CA SER A 369 18.91 -4.00 -21.81
C SER A 369 18.18 -5.35 -21.67
N VAL A 370 16.86 -5.30 -21.67
CA VAL A 370 15.92 -6.43 -21.64
C VAL A 370 14.89 -6.23 -22.75
N LEU A 371 14.83 -7.14 -23.72
CA LEU A 371 13.92 -7.06 -24.87
C LEU A 371 12.70 -7.96 -24.65
N VAL A 372 11.49 -7.38 -24.73
CA VAL A 372 10.22 -8.14 -24.70
C VAL A 372 9.80 -8.60 -26.10
N GLN A 373 8.98 -9.66 -26.20
CA GLN A 373 8.40 -10.15 -27.46
C GLN A 373 7.00 -9.56 -27.77
N THR A 374 6.51 -8.62 -26.98
CA THR A 374 5.13 -8.11 -27.06
C THR A 374 4.89 -6.95 -28.04
N GLY A 375 5.95 -6.39 -28.65
CA GLY A 375 5.90 -5.16 -29.44
C GLY A 375 6.60 -5.22 -30.81
N VAL A 376 7.50 -4.29 -31.10
CA VAL A 376 8.21 -4.12 -32.39
C VAL A 376 9.07 -5.34 -32.75
N TYR A 377 9.79 -5.89 -31.77
CA TYR A 377 10.56 -7.11 -31.95
C TYR A 377 9.66 -8.32 -32.24
N LYS A 378 10.03 -9.11 -33.25
CA LYS A 378 9.33 -10.33 -33.64
C LYS A 378 10.18 -11.54 -33.32
N GLU A 379 9.57 -12.55 -32.72
CA GLU A 379 10.24 -13.83 -32.48
C GLU A 379 10.77 -14.43 -33.79
N GLY A 380 11.99 -14.96 -33.75
CA GLY A 380 12.67 -15.52 -34.92
C GLY A 380 13.43 -14.51 -35.79
N THR A 381 13.43 -13.20 -35.48
CA THR A 381 14.31 -12.22 -36.15
C THR A 381 15.58 -11.95 -35.32
N GLU A 382 16.69 -11.60 -35.96
CA GLU A 382 17.89 -11.14 -35.26
C GLU A 382 17.80 -9.61 -35.06
N PRO A 383 17.82 -9.10 -33.80
CA PRO A 383 17.75 -7.66 -33.56
C PRO A 383 19.08 -6.99 -33.91
N ALA A 384 19.01 -5.84 -34.61
CA ALA A 384 20.19 -5.07 -35.03
C ALA A 384 21.12 -4.69 -33.87
N TRP A 385 20.54 -4.45 -32.68
CA TRP A 385 21.24 -4.29 -31.42
C TRP A 385 20.93 -5.45 -30.50
N LYS A 386 21.97 -6.21 -30.11
CA LYS A 386 21.79 -7.41 -29.28
C LYS A 386 21.44 -7.03 -27.84
N PRO A 387 20.27 -7.44 -27.31
CA PRO A 387 19.90 -7.19 -25.93
C PRO A 387 20.69 -8.09 -24.98
N ARG A 388 20.88 -7.67 -23.73
CA ARG A 388 21.55 -8.53 -22.73
C ARG A 388 20.65 -9.65 -22.21
N THR A 389 19.34 -9.56 -22.43
CA THR A 389 18.35 -10.62 -22.10
C THR A 389 17.12 -10.44 -22.99
N ILE A 390 16.52 -11.54 -23.46
CA ILE A 390 15.21 -11.57 -24.12
C ILE A 390 14.23 -12.25 -23.16
N VAL A 391 13.01 -11.75 -23.11
CA VAL A 391 11.89 -12.28 -22.33
C VAL A 391 10.61 -12.22 -23.17
N LYS A 392 9.61 -13.02 -22.81
CA LYS A 392 8.29 -13.01 -23.46
C LYS A 392 7.58 -11.67 -23.29
N ASP A 393 7.48 -11.19 -22.05
CA ASP A 393 6.70 -10.03 -21.67
C ASP A 393 7.32 -9.27 -20.47
N VAL A 394 6.71 -8.14 -20.12
CA VAL A 394 7.14 -7.28 -19.00
C VAL A 394 7.03 -8.00 -17.64
N TYR A 395 6.11 -8.95 -17.48
CA TYR A 395 5.97 -9.71 -16.25
C TYR A 395 7.16 -10.66 -16.06
N GLU A 396 7.60 -11.36 -17.10
CA GLU A 396 8.80 -12.19 -17.05
C GLU A 396 10.09 -11.37 -16.78
N ALA A 397 10.16 -10.12 -17.25
CA ALA A 397 11.27 -9.21 -16.96
C ALA A 397 11.43 -8.94 -15.45
N VAL A 398 10.32 -8.77 -14.74
CA VAL A 398 10.26 -8.49 -13.30
C VAL A 398 10.28 -9.79 -12.47
N SER A 399 9.57 -10.82 -12.91
CA SER A 399 9.38 -12.06 -12.15
C SER A 399 10.67 -12.84 -11.91
N LYS A 400 11.67 -12.68 -12.77
CA LYS A 400 13.06 -13.14 -12.56
C LYS A 400 13.76 -12.56 -11.31
N LYS A 401 13.10 -11.68 -10.55
CA LYS A 401 13.52 -11.18 -9.23
C LYS A 401 12.58 -11.53 -8.08
N MET A 402 11.42 -12.10 -8.37
CA MET A 402 10.45 -12.60 -7.39
C MET A 402 10.91 -13.95 -6.83
N SER A 403 10.51 -14.28 -5.59
CA SER A 403 10.59 -15.66 -5.08
C SER A 403 9.62 -16.56 -5.85
N LYS A 404 9.88 -17.88 -5.92
CA LYS A 404 8.96 -18.83 -6.60
C LYS A 404 7.53 -18.71 -6.05
N ILE A 405 7.36 -18.63 -4.73
CA ILE A 405 6.04 -18.51 -4.10
C ILE A 405 5.38 -17.16 -4.46
N SER A 406 6.12 -16.06 -4.47
CA SER A 406 5.59 -14.76 -4.93
C SER A 406 5.16 -14.77 -6.39
N GLN A 407 5.88 -15.50 -7.26
CA GLN A 407 5.49 -15.70 -8.66
C GLN A 407 4.17 -16.47 -8.76
N ILE A 408 4.04 -17.59 -8.02
CA ILE A 408 2.83 -18.42 -7.98
C ILE A 408 1.64 -17.56 -7.53
N ILE A 409 1.76 -16.87 -6.40
CA ILE A 409 0.69 -16.00 -5.87
C ILE A 409 0.27 -14.97 -6.93
N THR A 410 1.23 -14.25 -7.51
CA THR A 410 0.94 -13.15 -8.44
C THR A 410 0.42 -13.62 -9.81
N ALA A 411 0.79 -14.83 -10.25
CA ALA A 411 0.32 -15.41 -11.50
C ALA A 411 -1.08 -16.06 -11.39
N HIS A 412 -1.41 -16.62 -10.22
CA HIS A 412 -2.64 -17.38 -10.00
C HIS A 412 -3.70 -16.68 -9.15
N ARG A 413 -3.42 -15.49 -8.59
CA ARG A 413 -4.41 -14.70 -7.83
C ARG A 413 -5.65 -14.44 -8.71
N PRO A 414 -6.86 -14.78 -8.24
CA PRO A 414 -8.08 -14.51 -9.00
C PRO A 414 -8.34 -13.01 -9.13
N ALA A 415 -9.17 -12.65 -10.11
CA ALA A 415 -9.79 -11.33 -10.18
C ALA A 415 -10.61 -11.08 -8.90
N LEU A 416 -10.57 -9.86 -8.35
CA LEU A 416 -11.17 -9.58 -7.04
C LEU A 416 -12.67 -9.32 -7.11
N GLU A 417 -13.20 -8.91 -8.26
CA GLU A 417 -14.58 -8.47 -8.44
C GLU A 417 -15.64 -9.53 -8.03
N PRO A 418 -15.49 -10.84 -8.35
CA PRO A 418 -16.40 -11.87 -7.87
C PRO A 418 -16.35 -12.06 -6.35
N TYR A 419 -15.17 -11.83 -5.75
CA TYR A 419 -14.93 -11.98 -4.32
C TYR A 419 -15.39 -10.75 -3.53
N GLU A 420 -15.27 -9.54 -4.09
CA GLU A 420 -15.94 -8.36 -3.53
C GLU A 420 -17.46 -8.53 -3.48
N ALA A 421 -18.06 -9.15 -4.50
CA ALA A 421 -19.48 -9.42 -4.54
C ALA A 421 -19.89 -10.44 -3.44
N LEU A 422 -19.07 -11.47 -3.21
CA LEU A 422 -19.27 -12.41 -2.10
C LEU A 422 -19.11 -11.73 -0.73
N TYR A 423 -18.04 -10.95 -0.52
CA TYR A 423 -17.84 -10.19 0.72
C TYR A 423 -19.03 -9.29 1.03
N LYS A 424 -19.47 -8.47 0.06
CA LYS A 424 -20.63 -7.57 0.24
C LYS A 424 -21.91 -8.35 0.55
N HIS A 425 -22.09 -9.54 -0.04
CA HIS A 425 -23.22 -10.40 0.26
C HIS A 425 -23.19 -10.95 1.68
N LEU A 426 -22.05 -11.48 2.13
CA LEU A 426 -21.86 -11.98 3.50
C LEU A 426 -22.03 -10.85 4.54
N HIS A 427 -21.46 -9.68 4.27
CA HIS A 427 -21.61 -8.47 5.10
C HIS A 427 -23.08 -8.04 5.28
N GLN A 428 -23.92 -8.25 4.26
CA GLN A 428 -25.36 -7.97 4.29
C GLN A 428 -26.20 -9.06 4.99
N THR A 429 -25.69 -10.29 5.08
CA THR A 429 -26.44 -11.45 5.59
C THR A 429 -25.85 -12.12 6.85
N PRO A 430 -25.20 -11.41 7.78
CA PRO A 430 -24.47 -12.00 8.89
C PRO A 430 -25.38 -12.81 9.82
N GLU A 431 -24.82 -13.86 10.42
CA GLU A 431 -25.56 -14.79 11.28
C GLU A 431 -24.91 -14.98 12.63
N LEU A 432 -25.71 -15.02 13.69
CA LEU A 432 -25.22 -15.22 15.05
C LEU A 432 -24.57 -16.61 15.22
N SER A 433 -23.61 -16.70 16.13
CA SER A 433 -22.92 -17.93 16.53
C SER A 433 -23.87 -19.13 16.72
N PHE A 434 -23.50 -20.27 16.14
CA PHE A 434 -24.29 -21.51 16.02
C PHE A 434 -25.58 -21.44 15.16
N GLN A 435 -25.82 -20.33 14.46
CA GLN A 435 -26.98 -20.14 13.58
C GLN A 435 -26.59 -19.73 12.14
N GLU A 436 -25.34 -19.98 11.74
CA GLU A 436 -24.68 -19.64 10.47
C GLU A 436 -25.13 -20.47 9.26
N ARG A 437 -26.44 -20.74 9.17
CA ARG A 437 -27.04 -21.65 8.18
C ARG A 437 -26.96 -21.12 6.75
N GLU A 438 -27.33 -19.87 6.52
CA GLU A 438 -27.28 -19.24 5.19
C GLU A 438 -25.83 -19.05 4.76
N THR A 439 -24.98 -18.61 5.68
CA THR A 439 -23.54 -18.42 5.52
C THR A 439 -22.84 -19.71 5.11
N ALA A 440 -22.98 -20.79 5.88
CA ALA A 440 -22.35 -22.08 5.56
C ALA A 440 -22.91 -22.69 4.27
N ALA A 441 -24.22 -22.53 3.99
CA ALA A 441 -24.80 -22.94 2.72
C ALA A 441 -24.20 -22.18 1.53
N LYS A 442 -23.94 -20.88 1.69
CA LYS A 442 -23.31 -20.02 0.68
C LYS A 442 -21.84 -20.39 0.44
N MET A 443 -21.06 -20.60 1.50
CA MET A 443 -19.68 -21.06 1.36
C MET A 443 -19.59 -22.44 0.69
N ARG A 444 -20.50 -23.36 1.02
CA ARG A 444 -20.62 -24.66 0.35
C ARG A 444 -20.97 -24.55 -1.15
N GLU A 445 -21.89 -23.64 -1.52
CA GLU A 445 -22.22 -23.35 -2.93
C GLU A 445 -20.98 -22.92 -3.70
N HIS A 446 -20.26 -21.93 -3.16
CA HIS A 446 -19.05 -21.39 -3.78
C HIS A 446 -17.90 -22.41 -3.88
N LEU A 447 -17.66 -23.22 -2.84
CA LEU A 447 -16.68 -24.32 -2.90
C LEU A 447 -17.05 -25.36 -3.96
N SER A 448 -18.34 -25.70 -4.07
CA SER A 448 -18.82 -26.66 -5.08
C SER A 448 -18.61 -26.14 -6.50
N ALA A 449 -18.93 -24.86 -6.73
CA ALA A 449 -18.69 -24.18 -8.01
C ALA A 449 -17.20 -24.04 -8.32
N LEU A 450 -16.35 -23.80 -7.31
CA LEU A 450 -14.90 -23.75 -7.45
C LEU A 450 -14.35 -25.12 -7.87
N PHE A 451 -14.66 -26.18 -7.13
CA PHE A 451 -14.12 -27.52 -7.40
C PHE A 451 -14.59 -28.08 -8.75
N ALA A 452 -15.80 -27.74 -9.20
CA ALA A 452 -16.28 -28.09 -10.54
C ALA A 452 -15.42 -27.51 -11.68
N ARG A 453 -14.65 -26.43 -11.43
CA ARG A 453 -13.72 -25.82 -12.41
C ARG A 453 -12.37 -26.53 -12.49
N PHE A 454 -12.01 -27.35 -11.50
CA PHE A 454 -10.70 -27.98 -11.38
C PHE A 454 -10.81 -29.52 -11.15
N PRO A 455 -11.47 -30.26 -12.07
CA PRO A 455 -11.79 -31.69 -11.89
C PRO A 455 -10.57 -32.62 -11.83
N GLN A 456 -9.36 -32.13 -12.11
CA GLN A 456 -8.10 -32.86 -11.95
C GLN A 456 -7.65 -32.98 -10.49
N LEU A 457 -8.22 -32.18 -9.57
CA LEU A 457 -7.91 -32.22 -8.15
C LEU A 457 -8.88 -33.16 -7.41
N ALA A 458 -8.36 -33.93 -6.47
CA ALA A 458 -9.20 -34.78 -5.63
C ALA A 458 -9.78 -33.93 -4.48
N THR A 459 -11.04 -33.52 -4.61
CA THR A 459 -11.70 -32.61 -3.67
C THR A 459 -12.89 -33.24 -2.95
N ALA A 460 -13.08 -32.92 -1.67
CA ALA A 460 -14.29 -33.27 -0.91
C ALA A 460 -14.80 -32.08 -0.08
N ILE A 461 -16.09 -32.06 0.23
CA ILE A 461 -16.73 -31.06 1.10
C ILE A 461 -17.54 -31.80 2.17
N HIS A 462 -17.36 -31.40 3.42
CA HIS A 462 -17.96 -31.98 4.62
C HIS A 462 -18.69 -30.86 5.38
N SER A 463 -20.01 -30.89 5.34
CA SER A 463 -20.88 -29.94 6.08
C SER A 463 -21.30 -30.53 7.43
N ASP A 464 -21.94 -29.69 8.25
CA ASP A 464 -22.60 -30.07 9.50
C ASP A 464 -21.63 -30.80 10.46
N ILE A 465 -20.43 -30.23 10.61
CA ILE A 465 -19.41 -30.64 11.59
C ILE A 465 -19.69 -29.92 12.92
N GLY A 466 -19.51 -30.62 14.04
CA GLY A 466 -19.76 -30.06 15.37
C GLY A 466 -21.23 -29.91 15.77
N GLY A 467 -22.14 -30.61 15.08
CA GLY A 467 -23.59 -30.52 15.37
C GLY A 467 -24.23 -29.18 15.03
N SER A 468 -23.49 -28.30 14.34
CA SER A 468 -23.90 -26.97 13.91
C SER A 468 -23.53 -26.76 12.44
N HIS A 469 -23.11 -25.57 12.03
CA HIS A 469 -22.88 -25.23 10.62
C HIS A 469 -21.42 -25.38 10.15
N GLY A 470 -20.56 -26.03 10.93
CA GLY A 470 -19.15 -26.19 10.60
C GLY A 470 -18.92 -26.91 9.27
N LEU A 471 -18.03 -26.34 8.46
CA LEU A 471 -17.80 -26.74 7.08
C LEU A 471 -16.30 -26.93 6.87
N ALA A 472 -15.89 -28.12 6.42
CA ALA A 472 -14.52 -28.39 6.01
C ALA A 472 -14.47 -28.91 4.57
N ALA A 473 -13.45 -28.54 3.83
CA ALA A 473 -13.21 -29.04 2.48
C ALA A 473 -11.75 -29.45 2.31
N THR A 474 -11.50 -30.41 1.43
CA THR A 474 -10.14 -30.89 1.13
C THR A 474 -9.83 -30.67 -0.35
N ILE A 475 -8.57 -30.29 -0.62
CA ILE A 475 -7.99 -30.21 -1.96
C ILE A 475 -6.71 -31.04 -1.92
N ARG A 476 -6.76 -32.27 -2.44
CA ARG A 476 -5.61 -33.17 -2.51
C ARG A 476 -4.98 -33.11 -3.90
N ASN A 477 -3.70 -32.78 -3.93
CA ASN A 477 -2.89 -32.66 -5.13
C ASN A 477 -1.69 -33.60 -5.03
N LYS A 478 -1.82 -34.79 -5.63
CA LYS A 478 -0.98 -35.99 -5.42
C LYS A 478 -1.17 -36.59 -4.01
N THR A 479 -0.74 -37.84 -3.82
CA THR A 479 -1.06 -38.63 -2.61
C THR A 479 -0.03 -38.49 -1.49
N ASP A 480 1.21 -38.17 -1.84
CA ASP A 480 2.31 -38.02 -0.90
C ASP A 480 2.67 -36.53 -0.80
N GLY A 481 2.67 -35.99 0.43
CA GLY A 481 3.02 -34.60 0.70
C GLY A 481 2.39 -34.05 1.99
N PRO A 482 2.79 -32.86 2.45
CA PRO A 482 2.29 -32.27 3.70
C PRO A 482 0.79 -31.96 3.67
N VAL A 483 0.18 -31.92 4.85
CA VAL A 483 -1.22 -31.49 5.03
C VAL A 483 -1.28 -30.14 5.73
N VAL A 484 -1.79 -29.10 5.05
CA VAL A 484 -1.97 -27.75 5.64
C VAL A 484 -3.46 -27.49 5.86
N LEU A 485 -3.86 -27.15 7.08
CA LEU A 485 -5.22 -26.67 7.35
C LEU A 485 -5.23 -25.14 7.40
N LEU A 486 -6.08 -24.51 6.59
CA LEU A 486 -6.32 -23.07 6.58
C LEU A 486 -7.71 -22.78 7.18
N ARG A 487 -7.79 -21.95 8.23
CA ARG A 487 -9.03 -21.65 8.96
C ARG A 487 -9.50 -20.22 8.70
N ALA A 488 -10.79 -20.08 8.39
CA ALA A 488 -11.56 -18.86 8.56
C ALA A 488 -12.77 -19.15 9.48
N ASP A 489 -13.14 -18.19 10.31
CA ASP A 489 -14.38 -18.15 11.09
C ASP A 489 -15.57 -17.69 10.21
N MET A 490 -16.79 -17.72 10.74
CA MET A 490 -18.02 -17.48 9.96
C MET A 490 -19.09 -16.64 10.64
N ASP A 491 -19.07 -16.46 11.96
CA ASP A 491 -20.18 -15.83 12.69
C ASP A 491 -20.14 -14.30 12.70
N GLY A 492 -21.32 -13.72 12.94
CA GLY A 492 -21.56 -12.30 13.13
C GLY A 492 -21.98 -11.99 14.56
N LEU A 493 -21.76 -10.74 14.96
CA LEU A 493 -22.03 -10.24 16.31
C LEU A 493 -23.42 -9.61 16.44
N PRO A 494 -24.03 -9.59 17.64
CA PRO A 494 -25.30 -8.93 17.94
C PRO A 494 -25.16 -7.39 18.02
N VAL A 495 -24.55 -6.78 17.01
CA VAL A 495 -24.25 -5.35 16.90
C VAL A 495 -25.14 -4.71 15.83
N ARG A 496 -25.65 -3.50 16.10
CA ARG A 496 -26.30 -2.67 15.08
C ARG A 496 -25.23 -1.96 14.27
N GLU A 497 -25.16 -2.26 12.98
CA GLU A 497 -24.24 -1.57 12.08
C GLU A 497 -24.59 -0.07 11.93
N GLN A 498 -23.54 0.76 11.91
CA GLN A 498 -23.61 2.23 11.78
C GLN A 498 -22.57 2.78 10.78
N THR A 499 -21.95 1.92 9.97
CA THR A 499 -20.91 2.26 8.98
C THR A 499 -21.40 3.23 7.90
N GLY A 500 -22.69 3.21 7.57
CA GLY A 500 -23.27 3.95 6.45
C GLY A 500 -22.94 3.37 5.07
N LEU A 501 -22.36 2.16 5.00
CA LEU A 501 -22.03 1.50 3.73
C LEU A 501 -23.30 1.18 2.91
N PRO A 502 -23.24 1.23 1.56
CA PRO A 502 -24.36 0.81 0.70
C PRO A 502 -24.76 -0.65 0.86
N TYR A 503 -23.90 -1.45 1.50
CA TYR A 503 -24.08 -2.87 1.80
C TYR A 503 -24.07 -3.17 3.30
N ALA A 504 -24.35 -2.17 4.15
CA ALA A 504 -24.50 -2.38 5.59
C ALA A 504 -25.64 -3.36 5.91
N SER A 505 -25.43 -4.20 6.92
CA SER A 505 -26.42 -5.14 7.42
C SER A 505 -27.61 -4.41 8.06
N ILE A 506 -28.80 -4.88 7.69
CA ILE A 506 -30.06 -4.62 8.41
C ILE A 506 -30.65 -5.90 9.02
N LYS A 507 -29.91 -7.02 8.95
CA LYS A 507 -30.37 -8.35 9.40
C LYS A 507 -30.57 -8.35 10.91
N THR A 508 -31.61 -9.04 11.34
CA THR A 508 -31.99 -9.21 12.76
C THR A 508 -32.30 -10.68 12.99
N MET A 509 -31.77 -11.26 14.07
CA MET A 509 -31.94 -12.68 14.41
C MET A 509 -32.31 -12.88 15.87
N ARG A 510 -32.98 -14.00 16.16
CA ARG A 510 -33.23 -14.43 17.53
C ARG A 510 -31.95 -14.94 18.17
N ALA A 511 -31.61 -14.47 19.35
CA ALA A 511 -30.48 -14.99 20.11
C ALA A 511 -30.86 -16.30 20.85
N LEU A 512 -29.96 -17.30 20.82
CA LEU A 512 -30.16 -18.60 21.47
C LEU A 512 -30.18 -18.52 23.01
N ASP A 513 -29.60 -17.47 23.59
CA ASP A 513 -29.61 -17.19 25.04
C ASP A 513 -30.99 -16.70 25.56
N GLY A 514 -31.99 -16.58 24.67
CA GLY A 514 -33.33 -16.10 24.99
C GLY A 514 -33.46 -14.58 25.09
N SER A 515 -32.36 -13.82 24.91
CA SER A 515 -32.31 -12.36 25.15
C SER A 515 -33.02 -11.49 24.10
N GLY A 516 -33.82 -12.09 23.23
CA GLY A 516 -34.67 -11.43 22.25
C GLY A 516 -34.11 -11.45 20.84
N ASP A 517 -34.64 -10.54 20.02
CA ASP A 517 -34.21 -10.32 18.65
C ASP A 517 -33.09 -9.28 18.65
N LYS A 518 -31.97 -9.55 17.96
CA LYS A 518 -30.78 -8.71 17.92
C LYS A 518 -30.46 -8.31 16.48
N PRO A 519 -30.09 -7.04 16.21
CA PRO A 519 -29.44 -6.70 14.94
C PRO A 519 -28.10 -7.45 14.85
N VAL A 520 -27.68 -7.81 13.64
CA VAL A 520 -26.47 -8.63 13.42
C VAL A 520 -25.53 -7.93 12.44
N MET A 521 -24.22 -7.97 12.69
CA MET A 521 -23.17 -7.33 11.89
C MET A 521 -21.90 -8.18 11.92
N HIS A 522 -21.13 -8.28 10.83
CA HIS A 522 -19.76 -8.82 10.85
C HIS A 522 -18.77 -7.78 11.44
N ALA A 523 -19.00 -7.37 12.68
CA ALA A 523 -18.19 -6.35 13.35
C ALA A 523 -16.74 -6.80 13.69
N CYS A 524 -16.39 -8.07 13.46
CA CYS A 524 -15.04 -8.60 13.60
C CYS A 524 -14.33 -8.94 12.26
N GLY A 525 -15.07 -8.95 11.13
CA GLY A 525 -14.52 -9.17 9.78
C GLY A 525 -14.49 -10.62 9.27
N HIS A 526 -15.28 -11.51 9.87
CA HIS A 526 -15.32 -12.95 9.51
C HIS A 526 -15.78 -13.19 8.06
N ASP A 527 -16.59 -12.30 7.50
CA ASP A 527 -16.91 -12.23 6.07
C ASP A 527 -15.68 -11.99 5.17
N ALA A 528 -14.77 -11.11 5.59
CA ALA A 528 -13.49 -10.90 4.91
C ALA A 528 -12.58 -12.14 5.05
N HIS A 529 -12.61 -12.83 6.20
CA HIS A 529 -11.85 -14.07 6.42
C HIS A 529 -12.34 -15.18 5.48
N MET A 530 -13.66 -15.46 5.48
CA MET A 530 -14.31 -16.43 4.59
C MET A 530 -14.02 -16.16 3.11
N THR A 531 -14.19 -14.91 2.69
CA THR A 531 -13.96 -14.48 1.30
C THR A 531 -12.50 -14.67 0.90
N SER A 532 -11.57 -14.26 1.78
CA SER A 532 -10.12 -14.34 1.52
C SER A 532 -9.64 -15.79 1.42
N LEU A 533 -10.12 -16.67 2.31
CA LEU A 533 -9.78 -18.09 2.29
C LEU A 533 -10.31 -18.79 1.04
N LEU A 534 -11.53 -18.46 0.60
CA LEU A 534 -12.09 -19.02 -0.64
C LEU A 534 -11.31 -18.57 -1.89
N ALA A 535 -10.90 -17.31 -1.98
CA ALA A 535 -10.05 -16.85 -3.08
C ALA A 535 -8.63 -17.42 -3.03
N ALA A 536 -8.08 -17.64 -1.83
CA ALA A 536 -6.83 -18.38 -1.67
C ALA A 536 -6.96 -19.84 -2.13
N ALA A 537 -8.11 -20.48 -1.89
CA ALA A 537 -8.40 -21.81 -2.43
C ALA A 537 -8.47 -21.82 -3.97
N GLU A 538 -9.05 -20.78 -4.61
CA GLU A 538 -9.02 -20.66 -6.07
C GLU A 538 -7.59 -20.50 -6.61
N LEU A 539 -6.77 -19.67 -5.95
CA LEU A 539 -5.36 -19.49 -6.29
C LEU A 539 -4.62 -20.83 -6.20
N LEU A 540 -4.79 -21.58 -5.11
CA LEU A 540 -4.15 -22.88 -4.91
C LEU A 540 -4.62 -23.93 -5.93
N CYS A 541 -5.92 -23.98 -6.26
CA CYS A 541 -6.46 -24.84 -7.31
C CYS A 541 -5.91 -24.49 -8.70
N SER A 542 -5.80 -23.20 -9.02
CA SER A 542 -5.21 -22.68 -10.26
C SER A 542 -3.71 -23.01 -10.35
N ALA A 543 -3.01 -22.96 -9.22
CA ALA A 543 -1.57 -23.24 -9.09
C ALA A 543 -1.23 -24.74 -8.94
N ALA A 544 -2.15 -25.68 -9.21
CA ALA A 544 -1.97 -27.11 -8.94
C ALA A 544 -0.72 -27.77 -9.60
N ALA A 545 -0.11 -27.15 -10.61
CA ALA A 545 1.14 -27.65 -11.20
C ALA A 545 2.39 -27.36 -10.34
N GLU A 546 2.30 -26.41 -9.39
CA GLU A 546 3.46 -25.78 -8.73
C GLU A 546 3.73 -26.27 -7.30
N TRP A 547 2.79 -27.04 -6.72
CA TRP A 547 2.81 -27.54 -5.33
C TRP A 547 2.33 -28.99 -5.23
N GLU A 548 2.61 -29.66 -4.12
CA GLU A 548 2.24 -31.06 -3.85
C GLU A 548 1.76 -31.23 -2.40
N GLY A 549 0.79 -32.11 -2.15
CA GLY A 549 0.25 -32.39 -0.80
C GLY A 549 -1.26 -32.22 -0.69
N THR A 550 -1.76 -31.82 0.49
CA THR A 550 -3.20 -31.59 0.72
C THR A 550 -3.45 -30.27 1.46
N VAL A 551 -4.42 -29.49 0.98
CA VAL A 551 -4.98 -28.33 1.69
C VAL A 551 -6.32 -28.74 2.30
N VAL A 552 -6.53 -28.42 3.58
CA VAL A 552 -7.81 -28.52 4.28
C VAL A 552 -8.32 -27.10 4.53
N LEU A 553 -9.45 -26.73 3.93
CA LEU A 553 -10.13 -25.46 4.20
C LEU A 553 -11.11 -25.69 5.35
N CYS A 554 -11.02 -24.92 6.42
CA CYS A 554 -11.90 -25.00 7.58
C CYS A 554 -12.66 -23.69 7.74
N PHE A 555 -13.98 -23.72 7.55
CA PHE A 555 -14.88 -22.60 7.78
C PHE A 555 -15.64 -22.88 9.08
N GLN A 556 -15.28 -22.14 10.13
CA GLN A 556 -15.60 -22.43 11.51
C GLN A 556 -16.76 -21.55 12.03
N PRO A 557 -17.82 -22.13 12.62
CA PRO A 557 -18.88 -21.36 13.26
C PRO A 557 -18.44 -20.86 14.64
N ALA A 558 -19.23 -20.00 15.27
CA ALA A 558 -19.19 -19.71 16.71
C ALA A 558 -17.82 -19.37 17.34
N GLU A 559 -16.98 -18.60 16.64
CA GLU A 559 -15.71 -18.08 17.21
C GLU A 559 -15.99 -17.15 18.38
N GLU A 560 -16.96 -16.24 18.26
CA GLU A 560 -17.21 -15.15 19.22
C GLU A 560 -17.60 -15.65 20.63
N LEU A 561 -18.06 -16.90 20.70
CA LEU A 561 -18.42 -17.61 21.94
C LEU A 561 -17.27 -18.46 22.52
N GLY A 562 -16.16 -18.64 21.79
CA GLY A 562 -15.00 -19.46 22.14
C GLY A 562 -15.27 -20.96 22.08
N LYS A 563 -16.22 -21.40 21.24
CA LYS A 563 -16.77 -22.78 21.24
C LYS A 563 -16.76 -23.45 19.88
N GLY A 564 -16.53 -22.71 18.81
CA GLY A 564 -16.56 -23.18 17.43
C GLY A 564 -15.55 -24.27 17.13
N ALA A 565 -14.28 -23.99 17.42
CA ALA A 565 -13.18 -24.91 17.13
C ALA A 565 -13.32 -26.22 17.93
N GLN A 566 -13.63 -26.11 19.23
CA GLN A 566 -13.85 -27.27 20.10
C GLN A 566 -15.04 -28.11 19.61
N ALA A 567 -16.17 -27.49 19.28
CA ALA A 567 -17.33 -28.20 18.76
C ALA A 567 -17.01 -28.93 17.45
N MET A 568 -16.26 -28.32 16.52
CA MET A 568 -15.86 -28.99 15.28
C MET A 568 -14.97 -30.21 15.54
N VAL A 569 -14.00 -30.10 16.45
CA VAL A 569 -13.12 -31.21 16.85
C VAL A 569 -13.94 -32.35 17.46
N GLU A 570 -14.79 -32.07 18.45
CA GLU A 570 -15.66 -33.06 19.11
C GLU A 570 -16.69 -33.67 18.16
N GLY A 571 -17.14 -32.92 17.15
CA GLY A 571 -18.04 -33.38 16.09
C GLY A 571 -17.38 -34.18 14.96
N GLY A 572 -16.14 -34.63 15.16
CA GLY A 572 -15.44 -35.51 14.24
C GLY A 572 -14.86 -34.81 13.01
N LEU A 573 -14.32 -33.58 13.14
CA LEU A 573 -13.59 -32.91 12.06
C LEU A 573 -12.51 -33.84 11.47
N TYR A 574 -11.63 -34.36 12.33
CA TYR A 574 -10.50 -35.19 11.93
C TYR A 574 -10.85 -36.65 11.59
N ASP A 575 -12.12 -37.05 11.75
CA ASP A 575 -12.65 -38.30 11.16
C ASP A 575 -13.01 -38.11 9.67
N ARG A 576 -13.22 -36.85 9.24
CA ARG A 576 -13.68 -36.48 7.89
C ARG A 576 -12.57 -35.91 7.02
N VAL A 577 -11.61 -35.19 7.60
CA VAL A 577 -10.46 -34.58 6.90
C VAL A 577 -9.14 -35.14 7.43
N PRO A 578 -8.06 -35.21 6.63
CA PRO A 578 -6.76 -35.66 7.13
C PRO A 578 -6.24 -34.74 8.23
N VAL A 579 -5.59 -35.32 9.23
CA VAL A 579 -4.91 -34.58 10.31
C VAL A 579 -3.82 -33.70 9.69
N PRO A 580 -3.81 -32.37 9.95
CA PRO A 580 -2.82 -31.47 9.40
C PRO A 580 -1.43 -31.68 10.01
N ASP A 581 -0.41 -31.26 9.28
CA ASP A 581 0.95 -31.03 9.81
C ASP A 581 1.10 -29.64 10.41
N VAL A 582 0.34 -28.67 9.91
CA VAL A 582 0.26 -27.30 10.46
C VAL A 582 -1.14 -26.72 10.23
N VAL A 583 -1.62 -25.96 11.21
CA VAL A 583 -2.85 -25.16 11.15
C VAL A 583 -2.49 -23.70 10.95
N VAL A 584 -3.13 -23.02 10.00
CA VAL A 584 -2.95 -21.59 9.75
C VAL A 584 -4.28 -20.85 9.86
N GLY A 585 -4.35 -19.85 10.73
CA GLY A 585 -5.45 -18.87 10.79
C GLY A 585 -5.01 -17.47 10.37
N GLY A 586 -5.96 -16.62 9.99
CA GLY A 586 -5.67 -15.24 9.59
C GLY A 586 -6.81 -14.29 9.98
N HIS A 587 -6.49 -13.18 10.62
CA HIS A 587 -7.48 -12.23 11.15
C HIS A 587 -7.27 -10.80 10.67
N ILE A 588 -8.35 -10.14 10.25
CA ILE A 588 -8.35 -8.73 9.85
C ILE A 588 -8.50 -7.83 11.08
N THR A 589 -7.70 -6.78 11.14
CA THR A 589 -7.55 -5.93 12.31
C THR A 589 -7.72 -4.47 11.93
N SER A 590 -7.91 -3.60 12.92
CA SER A 590 -7.93 -2.15 12.75
C SER A 590 -6.55 -1.53 12.47
N LEU A 591 -5.61 -2.28 11.89
CA LEU A 591 -4.37 -1.76 11.32
C LEU A 591 -4.63 -1.20 9.91
N LYS A 592 -3.74 -0.33 9.43
CA LYS A 592 -3.81 0.25 8.08
C LYS A 592 -3.91 -0.85 7.01
N ALA A 593 -4.89 -0.77 6.13
CA ALA A 593 -4.96 -1.63 4.95
C ALA A 593 -3.70 -1.45 4.10
N GLY A 594 -3.20 -2.55 3.54
CA GLY A 594 -1.84 -2.59 3.00
C GLY A 594 -0.79 -3.08 3.99
N THR A 595 -1.16 -3.61 5.17
CA THR A 595 -0.22 -4.21 6.13
C THR A 595 -0.60 -5.64 6.48
N ILE A 596 0.40 -6.46 6.78
CA ILE A 596 0.25 -7.84 7.26
C ILE A 596 1.37 -8.16 8.25
N GLY A 597 1.16 -9.09 9.17
CA GLY A 597 2.17 -9.44 10.15
C GLY A 597 1.94 -10.78 10.83
N THR A 598 3.01 -11.29 11.43
CA THR A 598 2.98 -12.45 12.31
C THR A 598 3.70 -12.11 13.61
N ARG A 599 3.56 -12.97 14.61
CA ARG A 599 4.36 -12.94 15.83
C ARG A 599 4.71 -14.36 16.23
N ARG A 600 5.92 -14.61 16.75
CA ARG A 600 6.29 -15.90 17.35
C ARG A 600 5.81 -15.97 18.81
N GLY A 601 5.42 -17.15 19.29
CA GLY A 601 4.90 -17.31 20.65
C GLY A 601 3.49 -16.73 20.82
N THR A 602 3.17 -16.16 21.99
CA THR A 602 1.82 -15.67 22.32
C THR A 602 1.36 -14.55 21.37
N VAL A 603 0.31 -14.83 20.59
CA VAL A 603 -0.35 -13.89 19.67
C VAL A 603 -1.53 -13.20 20.33
N ALA A 604 -2.44 -13.96 20.96
CA ALA A 604 -3.64 -13.45 21.62
C ALA A 604 -3.73 -13.95 23.07
N SER A 605 -4.47 -13.21 23.90
CA SER A 605 -4.66 -13.55 25.32
C SER A 605 -5.62 -14.72 25.51
N ALA A 606 -5.42 -15.54 26.55
CA ALA A 606 -6.51 -16.37 27.05
C ALA A 606 -7.52 -15.50 27.79
N ALA A 607 -8.79 -15.89 27.70
CA ALA A 607 -9.87 -15.25 28.43
C ALA A 607 -10.68 -16.25 29.25
N ASP A 608 -11.15 -15.80 30.39
CA ASP A 608 -12.10 -16.51 31.23
C ASP A 608 -13.17 -15.51 31.69
N SER A 609 -14.45 -15.81 31.46
CA SER A 609 -15.57 -15.00 31.91
C SER A 609 -16.44 -15.80 32.90
N TYR A 610 -16.84 -15.16 34.00
CA TYR A 610 -17.61 -15.80 35.07
C TYR A 610 -18.81 -14.95 35.51
N ASN A 611 -19.91 -15.62 35.86
CA ASN A 611 -20.94 -15.04 36.71
C ASN A 611 -20.66 -15.43 38.17
N LEU A 612 -20.55 -14.43 39.03
CA LEU A 612 -20.33 -14.57 40.47
C LEU A 612 -21.58 -14.13 41.22
N THR A 613 -22.20 -15.03 41.99
CA THR A 613 -23.31 -14.71 42.90
C THR A 613 -22.80 -14.75 44.34
N ILE A 614 -22.88 -13.60 45.01
CA ILE A 614 -22.58 -13.44 46.44
C ILE A 614 -23.88 -13.54 47.22
N HIS A 615 -23.92 -14.44 48.20
CA HIS A 615 -25.10 -14.69 49.04
C HIS A 615 -25.10 -13.83 50.31
N GLY A 616 -26.27 -13.32 50.67
CA GLY A 616 -26.51 -12.51 51.85
C GLY A 616 -27.82 -12.90 52.55
N ARG A 617 -28.25 -12.09 53.51
CA ARG A 617 -29.51 -12.28 54.23
C ARG A 617 -30.31 -10.98 54.17
N SER A 618 -31.40 -11.00 53.40
CA SER A 618 -32.25 -9.84 53.20
C SER A 618 -32.95 -9.38 54.50
N GLY A 619 -33.30 -8.09 54.54
CA GLY A 619 -34.09 -7.50 55.62
C GLY A 619 -34.30 -6.00 55.42
N HIS A 620 -35.01 -5.36 56.35
CA HIS A 620 -35.22 -3.91 56.29
C HIS A 620 -33.90 -3.18 56.58
N ALA A 621 -33.53 -2.21 55.73
CA ALA A 621 -32.28 -1.44 55.83
C ALA A 621 -32.07 -0.66 57.14
N SER A 622 -33.11 -0.48 57.97
CA SER A 622 -33.00 0.08 59.32
C SER A 622 -32.54 -0.92 60.39
N GLN A 623 -32.42 -2.21 60.03
CA GLN A 623 -32.00 -3.30 60.93
C GLN A 623 -30.78 -4.08 60.38
N PRO A 624 -29.68 -3.42 59.96
CA PRO A 624 -28.56 -4.08 59.28
C PRO A 624 -27.88 -5.15 60.14
N HIS A 625 -27.92 -5.00 61.47
CA HIS A 625 -27.40 -5.98 62.44
C HIS A 625 -28.12 -7.34 62.43
N ARG A 626 -29.24 -7.49 61.70
CA ARG A 626 -29.96 -8.77 61.51
C ARG A 626 -29.73 -9.38 60.12
N THR A 627 -29.20 -8.60 59.20
CA THR A 627 -28.94 -8.96 57.80
C THR A 627 -27.49 -9.41 57.58
N CYS A 628 -27.18 -9.83 56.37
CA CYS A 628 -25.82 -9.93 55.85
C CYS A 628 -25.86 -9.29 54.48
N ASP A 629 -25.21 -8.13 54.31
CA ASP A 629 -25.39 -7.28 53.13
C ASP A 629 -24.48 -7.71 51.96
N PRO A 630 -25.04 -8.26 50.87
CA PRO A 630 -24.24 -8.71 49.74
C PRO A 630 -23.75 -7.53 48.89
N ILE A 631 -24.33 -6.33 48.97
CA ILE A 631 -23.86 -5.12 48.26
C ILE A 631 -22.52 -4.68 48.85
N VAL A 632 -22.43 -4.60 50.18
CA VAL A 632 -21.18 -4.26 50.89
C VAL A 632 -20.10 -5.32 50.63
N THR A 633 -20.49 -6.60 50.65
CA THR A 633 -19.59 -7.73 50.35
C THR A 633 -19.08 -7.67 48.90
N ALA A 634 -19.94 -7.34 47.93
CA ALA A 634 -19.56 -7.11 46.54
C ALA A 634 -18.58 -5.94 46.39
N ALA A 635 -18.82 -4.80 47.05
CA ALA A 635 -17.92 -3.64 46.98
C ALA A 635 -16.51 -3.96 47.51
N HIS A 636 -16.41 -4.71 48.62
CA HIS A 636 -15.12 -5.18 49.13
C HIS A 636 -14.46 -6.20 48.21
N THR A 637 -15.23 -7.14 47.66
CA THR A 637 -14.75 -8.12 46.67
C THR A 637 -14.16 -7.45 45.44
N ILE A 638 -14.88 -6.49 44.83
CA ILE A 638 -14.42 -5.70 43.66
C ILE A 638 -13.09 -5.00 43.98
N THR A 639 -13.02 -4.36 45.15
CA THR A 639 -11.81 -3.66 45.62
C THR A 639 -10.63 -4.63 45.81
N ARG A 640 -10.88 -5.82 46.37
CA ARG A 640 -9.86 -6.84 46.62
C ARG A 640 -9.35 -7.49 45.34
N LEU A 641 -10.21 -7.76 44.36
CA LEU A 641 -9.81 -8.38 43.09
C LEU A 641 -8.71 -7.57 42.36
N GLN A 642 -8.68 -6.25 42.55
CA GLN A 642 -7.64 -5.38 41.97
C GLN A 642 -6.22 -5.71 42.51
N THR A 643 -6.10 -6.35 43.68
CA THR A 643 -4.79 -6.73 44.22
C THR A 643 -4.14 -7.88 43.46
N ILE A 644 -4.89 -8.65 42.66
CA ILE A 644 -4.33 -9.76 41.87
C ILE A 644 -3.33 -9.21 40.86
N ALA A 645 -3.79 -8.40 39.90
CA ALA A 645 -2.92 -7.78 38.90
C ALA A 645 -1.88 -6.84 39.54
N ALA A 646 -2.26 -6.10 40.58
CA ALA A 646 -1.36 -5.13 41.20
C ALA A 646 -0.22 -5.78 42.01
N ARG A 647 -0.47 -6.85 42.76
CA ARG A 647 0.44 -7.38 43.81
C ARG A 647 0.80 -8.86 43.66
N GLU A 648 0.07 -9.64 42.88
CA GLU A 648 0.28 -11.10 42.76
C GLU A 648 0.86 -11.53 41.42
N ILE A 649 0.72 -10.74 40.35
CA ILE A 649 1.31 -11.04 39.04
C ILE A 649 2.69 -10.38 38.91
N ASP A 650 3.60 -11.02 38.17
CA ASP A 650 4.91 -10.45 37.87
C ASP A 650 4.74 -9.15 37.07
N PRO A 651 5.34 -8.01 37.46
CA PRO A 651 5.28 -6.77 36.70
C PRO A 651 5.83 -6.83 35.25
N GLN A 652 6.48 -7.93 34.84
CA GLN A 652 6.88 -8.22 33.47
C GLN A 652 5.88 -9.07 32.67
N ASP A 653 4.90 -9.71 33.33
CA ASP A 653 3.76 -10.37 32.68
C ASP A 653 2.52 -9.46 32.78
N ALA A 654 1.43 -9.85 32.11
CA ALA A 654 0.18 -9.11 32.11
C ALA A 654 -1.02 -9.99 32.51
N ALA A 655 -1.88 -9.41 33.33
CA ALA A 655 -3.21 -9.94 33.63
C ALA A 655 -4.21 -8.80 33.76
N VAL A 656 -5.44 -9.04 33.33
CA VAL A 656 -6.58 -8.13 33.53
C VAL A 656 -7.65 -8.88 34.31
N VAL A 657 -8.25 -8.24 35.32
CA VAL A 657 -9.39 -8.76 36.07
C VAL A 657 -10.44 -7.64 36.13
N SER A 658 -11.41 -7.71 35.24
CA SER A 658 -12.46 -6.71 35.08
C SER A 658 -13.77 -7.19 35.71
N VAL A 659 -14.49 -6.27 36.35
CA VAL A 659 -15.87 -6.49 36.80
C VAL A 659 -16.80 -5.74 35.85
N GLY A 660 -17.39 -6.45 34.90
CA GLY A 660 -18.17 -5.87 33.79
C GLY A 660 -19.57 -5.41 34.18
N TYR A 661 -20.17 -5.99 35.22
CA TYR A 661 -21.42 -5.52 35.80
C TYR A 661 -21.55 -5.89 37.29
N VAL A 662 -22.43 -5.18 37.99
CA VAL A 662 -22.90 -5.51 39.36
C VAL A 662 -24.41 -5.30 39.40
N ARG A 663 -25.17 -6.23 40.00
CA ARG A 663 -26.63 -6.14 40.17
C ARG A 663 -27.04 -6.65 41.56
N ALA A 664 -27.75 -5.82 42.33
CA ALA A 664 -28.20 -6.19 43.68
C ALA A 664 -29.32 -5.27 44.19
N GLY A 665 -30.50 -5.83 44.44
CA GLY A 665 -31.63 -5.16 45.09
C GLY A 665 -32.43 -4.18 44.23
N ASP A 666 -33.71 -4.03 44.57
CA ASP A 666 -34.71 -3.27 43.79
C ASP A 666 -35.32 -2.08 44.56
N ALA A 667 -35.17 -2.03 45.89
CA ALA A 667 -35.83 -1.04 46.75
C ALA A 667 -34.89 -0.47 47.82
N VAL A 668 -34.82 0.86 47.91
CA VAL A 668 -33.84 1.61 48.73
C VAL A 668 -33.93 1.35 50.25
N ASN A 669 -35.03 0.78 50.75
CA ASN A 669 -35.25 0.48 52.16
C ASN A 669 -35.06 -1.02 52.52
N ILE A 670 -34.60 -1.84 51.57
CA ILE A 670 -34.40 -3.29 51.72
C ILE A 670 -32.95 -3.63 51.37
N ILE A 671 -32.28 -4.36 52.26
CA ILE A 671 -31.00 -5.03 51.96
C ILE A 671 -31.33 -6.33 51.20
N PRO A 672 -30.74 -6.59 50.03
CA PRO A 672 -31.10 -7.75 49.20
C PRO A 672 -30.58 -9.08 49.75
N GLY A 673 -31.05 -10.18 49.16
CA GLY A 673 -30.60 -11.54 49.48
C GLY A 673 -29.34 -11.98 48.73
N THR A 674 -29.04 -11.39 47.58
CA THR A 674 -27.88 -11.71 46.74
C THR A 674 -27.31 -10.47 46.05
N ALA A 675 -26.10 -10.58 45.53
CA ALA A 675 -25.50 -9.65 44.57
C ALA A 675 -24.78 -10.42 43.46
N ASP A 676 -25.10 -10.11 42.20
CA ASP A 676 -24.52 -10.75 41.02
C ASP A 676 -23.47 -9.85 40.35
N LEU A 677 -22.30 -10.40 40.06
CA LEU A 677 -21.18 -9.73 39.41
C LEU A 677 -20.77 -10.50 38.14
N GLY A 678 -20.51 -9.79 37.05
CA GLY A 678 -19.88 -10.36 35.86
C GLY A 678 -18.38 -10.11 35.88
N LEU A 679 -17.56 -11.16 35.80
CA LEU A 679 -16.10 -11.08 35.73
C LEU A 679 -15.61 -11.39 34.31
N ASP A 680 -14.62 -10.65 33.82
CA ASP A 680 -13.83 -10.98 32.62
C ASP A 680 -12.34 -10.91 32.96
N VAL A 681 -11.61 -11.98 32.63
CA VAL A 681 -10.20 -12.18 32.97
C VAL A 681 -9.40 -12.31 31.69
N ARG A 682 -8.22 -11.68 31.62
CA ARG A 682 -7.26 -11.87 30.53
C ARG A 682 -5.89 -12.27 31.07
N SER A 683 -5.20 -13.16 30.37
CA SER A 683 -3.86 -13.64 30.72
C SER A 683 -3.04 -14.00 29.48
N PHE A 684 -1.72 -13.87 29.56
CA PHE A 684 -0.81 -14.06 28.41
C PHE A 684 0.15 -15.26 28.54
N THR A 685 0.11 -15.97 29.68
CA THR A 685 0.86 -17.21 29.92
C THR A 685 -0.01 -18.22 30.70
N PRO A 686 0.17 -19.56 30.52
CA PRO A 686 -0.64 -20.55 31.23
C PRO A 686 -0.46 -20.48 32.76
N ALA A 687 0.75 -20.16 33.21
CA ALA A 687 1.08 -20.01 34.63
C ALA A 687 0.35 -18.80 35.25
N THR A 688 0.32 -17.66 34.56
CA THR A 688 -0.43 -16.48 35.02
C THR A 688 -1.93 -16.73 34.99
N ARG A 689 -2.48 -17.41 33.98
CA ARG A 689 -3.90 -17.81 33.96
C ARG A 689 -4.28 -18.60 35.21
N ALA A 690 -3.57 -19.71 35.47
CA ALA A 690 -3.82 -20.57 36.63
C ALA A 690 -3.71 -19.79 37.96
N ARG A 691 -2.73 -18.88 38.07
CA ARG A 691 -2.54 -18.04 39.26
C ARG A 691 -3.67 -17.04 39.46
N VAL A 692 -4.12 -16.35 38.41
CA VAL A 692 -5.22 -15.38 38.48
C VAL A 692 -6.52 -16.06 38.89
N LEU A 693 -6.88 -17.17 38.25
CA LEU A 693 -8.12 -17.90 38.57
C LEU A 693 -8.13 -18.43 40.01
N ALA A 694 -7.00 -18.98 40.48
CA ALA A 694 -6.85 -19.39 41.88
C ALA A 694 -6.95 -18.21 42.87
N ALA A 695 -6.40 -17.05 42.51
CA ALA A 695 -6.48 -15.84 43.33
C ALA A 695 -7.92 -15.26 43.37
N ILE A 696 -8.66 -15.29 42.26
CA ILE A 696 -10.08 -14.91 42.21
C ILE A 696 -10.88 -15.79 43.18
N ARG A 697 -10.78 -17.13 43.07
CA ARG A 697 -11.52 -18.06 43.96
C ARG A 697 -11.19 -17.78 45.43
N ARG A 698 -9.90 -17.68 45.77
CA ARG A 698 -9.44 -17.38 47.13
C ARG A 698 -9.99 -16.05 47.67
N ILE A 699 -10.10 -15.02 46.84
CA ILE A 699 -10.60 -13.70 47.24
C ILE A 699 -12.11 -13.73 47.47
N ILE A 700 -12.90 -14.30 46.56
CA ILE A 700 -14.37 -14.33 46.72
C ILE A 700 -14.78 -15.16 47.95
N ASP A 701 -14.07 -16.26 48.22
CA ASP A 701 -14.29 -17.10 49.41
C ASP A 701 -13.94 -16.34 50.69
N ALA A 702 -12.81 -15.62 50.72
CA ALA A 702 -12.37 -14.87 51.89
C ALA A 702 -13.28 -13.68 52.22
N GLU A 703 -13.72 -12.90 51.23
CA GLU A 703 -14.59 -11.75 51.45
C GLU A 703 -16.02 -12.20 51.85
N SER A 704 -16.52 -13.31 51.27
CA SER A 704 -17.80 -13.92 51.70
C SER A 704 -17.74 -14.45 53.15
N ALA A 705 -16.63 -15.09 53.53
CA ALA A 705 -16.42 -15.54 54.90
C ALA A 705 -16.28 -14.36 55.89
N ALA A 706 -15.59 -13.29 55.50
CA ALA A 706 -15.42 -12.08 56.31
C ALA A 706 -16.75 -11.34 56.56
N ALA A 707 -17.67 -11.36 55.60
CA ALA A 707 -19.02 -10.82 55.75
C ALA A 707 -19.96 -11.68 56.62
N GLY A 708 -19.61 -12.94 56.88
CA GLY A 708 -20.51 -13.90 57.53
C GLY A 708 -21.65 -14.35 56.63
N ALA A 709 -21.38 -14.49 55.32
CA ALA A 709 -22.35 -14.92 54.32
C ALA A 709 -23.03 -16.26 54.71
N PRO A 710 -24.35 -16.43 54.47
CA PRO A 710 -25.06 -17.66 54.82
C PRO A 710 -24.72 -18.86 53.93
N ALA A 711 -24.06 -18.63 52.79
CA ALA A 711 -23.57 -19.65 51.87
C ALA A 711 -22.26 -19.20 51.21
N PRO A 712 -21.39 -20.13 50.75
CA PRO A 712 -20.25 -19.80 49.89
C PRO A 712 -20.70 -19.12 48.58
N PRO A 713 -19.84 -18.32 47.93
CA PRO A 713 -20.17 -17.69 46.65
C PRO A 713 -20.19 -18.72 45.52
N ASP A 714 -21.19 -18.60 44.65
CA ASP A 714 -21.28 -19.36 43.41
C ASP A 714 -20.48 -18.66 42.31
N LEU A 715 -19.58 -19.40 41.65
CA LEU A 715 -18.78 -18.90 40.53
C LEU A 715 -18.99 -19.83 39.35
N VAL A 716 -19.76 -19.38 38.36
CA VAL A 716 -20.15 -20.15 37.17
C VAL A 716 -19.39 -19.61 35.96
N GLU A 717 -18.61 -20.47 35.31
CA GLU A 717 -17.93 -20.11 34.06
C GLU A 717 -18.96 -19.94 32.94
N THR A 718 -18.88 -18.84 32.21
CA THR A 718 -19.79 -18.52 31.10
C THR A 718 -19.10 -18.59 29.74
N ARG A 719 -17.79 -18.29 29.70
CA ARG A 719 -16.97 -18.28 28.48
C ARG A 719 -15.51 -18.54 28.82
N THR A 720 -14.80 -19.24 27.94
CA THR A 720 -13.39 -19.59 28.10
C THR A 720 -12.71 -19.64 26.73
N PHE A 721 -11.49 -19.12 26.63
CA PHE A 721 -10.65 -19.18 25.44
C PHE A 721 -9.25 -19.67 25.81
N PRO A 722 -8.57 -20.49 24.98
CA PRO A 722 -7.17 -20.84 25.19
C PRO A 722 -6.24 -19.64 24.90
N LEU A 723 -4.94 -19.83 25.14
CA LEU A 723 -3.93 -18.93 24.56
C LEU A 723 -3.75 -19.28 23.09
N LEU A 724 -3.78 -18.27 22.22
CA LEU A 724 -3.30 -18.43 20.86
C LEU A 724 -1.79 -18.24 20.84
N VAL A 725 -1.07 -19.32 20.50
CA VAL A 725 0.39 -19.37 20.44
C VAL A 725 0.82 -19.84 19.06
N ASN A 726 1.67 -19.06 18.42
CA ASN A 726 2.32 -19.41 17.16
C ASN A 726 3.58 -20.23 17.44
N ASP A 727 3.71 -21.37 16.76
CA ASP A 727 4.93 -22.18 16.77
C ASP A 727 6.10 -21.40 16.15
N GLU A 728 7.26 -21.36 16.81
CA GLU A 728 8.38 -20.52 16.36
C GLU A 728 9.01 -20.99 15.04
N ALA A 729 9.03 -22.30 14.78
CA ALA A 729 9.69 -22.89 13.63
C ALA A 729 8.79 -22.88 12.39
N GLU A 730 7.51 -23.20 12.55
CA GLU A 730 6.55 -23.15 11.45
C GLU A 730 6.20 -21.70 11.08
N THR A 731 6.12 -20.79 12.07
CA THR A 731 5.98 -19.35 11.78
C THR A 731 7.17 -18.84 10.99
N ALA A 732 8.41 -19.21 11.33
CA ALA A 732 9.61 -18.75 10.63
C ALA A 732 9.57 -19.00 9.11
N LYS A 733 9.04 -20.16 8.68
CA LYS A 733 8.85 -20.50 7.24
C LYS A 733 7.85 -19.55 6.58
N VAL A 734 6.74 -19.25 7.24
CA VAL A 734 5.74 -18.27 6.78
C VAL A 734 6.33 -16.86 6.74
N GLU A 735 7.17 -16.47 7.71
CA GLU A 735 7.85 -15.17 7.69
C GLU A 735 8.75 -15.00 6.46
N GLU A 736 9.45 -16.05 6.01
CA GLU A 736 10.30 -15.98 4.82
C GLU A 736 9.49 -15.69 3.55
N VAL A 737 8.35 -16.37 3.39
CA VAL A 737 7.40 -16.09 2.31
C VAL A 737 6.85 -14.67 2.41
N PHE A 738 6.43 -14.24 3.61
CA PHE A 738 5.81 -12.93 3.79
C PHE A 738 6.83 -11.79 3.57
N LYS A 739 8.07 -11.92 4.05
CA LYS A 739 9.18 -10.99 3.74
C LYS A 739 9.42 -10.89 2.23
N ALA A 740 9.41 -12.02 1.52
CA ALA A 740 9.67 -12.05 0.07
C ALA A 740 8.50 -11.54 -0.79
N HIS A 741 7.25 -11.67 -0.32
CA HIS A 741 6.05 -11.33 -1.08
C HIS A 741 5.49 -9.94 -0.77
N PHE A 742 5.40 -9.57 0.51
CA PHE A 742 4.85 -8.31 0.98
C PHE A 742 5.93 -7.24 1.25
N GLY A 743 7.19 -7.64 1.42
CA GLY A 743 8.32 -6.71 1.49
C GLY A 743 8.23 -5.76 2.68
N ALA A 744 7.97 -4.48 2.42
CA ALA A 744 7.88 -3.45 3.46
C ALA A 744 6.52 -3.39 4.19
N ASP A 745 5.50 -4.05 3.65
CA ASP A 745 4.16 -4.14 4.22
C ASP A 745 4.06 -5.19 5.34
N TYR A 746 5.15 -5.93 5.59
CA TYR A 746 5.19 -7.06 6.50
C TYR A 746 5.94 -6.78 7.82
N ASP A 747 5.27 -7.07 8.95
CA ASP A 747 5.84 -7.04 10.30
C ASP A 747 6.01 -8.46 10.89
N ALA A 748 7.24 -8.83 11.25
CA ALA A 748 7.56 -10.12 11.86
C ALA A 748 7.44 -10.11 13.41
N ASP A 749 7.22 -8.95 14.03
CA ASP A 749 6.91 -8.81 15.46
C ASP A 749 5.60 -8.04 15.68
N ALA A 750 4.58 -8.36 14.89
CA ALA A 750 3.28 -7.72 14.94
C ALA A 750 2.70 -7.70 16.37
N ARG A 751 2.06 -6.59 16.76
CA ARG A 751 1.52 -6.40 18.12
C ARG A 751 0.59 -7.55 18.51
N ARG A 752 0.66 -8.00 19.77
CA ARG A 752 -0.29 -8.97 20.32
C ARG A 752 -1.72 -8.47 20.12
N LEU A 753 -2.61 -9.37 19.70
CA LEU A 753 -4.03 -9.10 19.58
C LEU A 753 -4.59 -8.84 20.98
N GLY A 754 -5.35 -7.75 21.13
CA GLY A 754 -5.96 -7.34 22.40
C GLY A 754 -7.15 -8.20 22.84
N PHE A 755 -7.51 -9.20 22.03
CA PHE A 755 -8.63 -10.11 22.22
C PHE A 755 -8.13 -11.55 22.49
N SER A 756 -9.01 -12.52 22.26
CA SER A 756 -8.81 -13.96 22.44
C SER A 756 -9.40 -14.67 21.23
N GLU A 757 -8.93 -15.88 20.94
CA GLU A 757 -9.22 -16.58 19.69
C GLU A 757 -9.18 -18.10 19.94
N ASP A 758 -10.17 -18.85 19.43
CA ASP A 758 -10.30 -20.30 19.65
C ASP A 758 -9.62 -21.18 18.58
N CYS A 759 -9.15 -20.60 17.47
CA CYS A 759 -8.48 -21.29 16.36
C CYS A 759 -7.34 -22.25 16.82
N GLY A 760 -6.62 -21.89 17.89
CA GLY A 760 -5.55 -22.72 18.46
C GLY A 760 -6.00 -24.11 18.94
N ILE A 761 -7.29 -24.32 19.21
CA ILE A 761 -7.86 -25.63 19.56
C ILE A 761 -7.72 -26.62 18.40
N LEU A 762 -7.87 -26.17 17.16
CA LEU A 762 -7.73 -27.03 15.97
C LEU A 762 -6.33 -27.66 15.92
N ALA A 763 -5.28 -26.86 16.18
CA ALA A 763 -3.90 -27.34 16.19
C ALA A 763 -3.59 -28.23 17.41
N THR A 764 -3.94 -27.75 18.60
CA THR A 764 -3.56 -28.38 19.87
C THR A 764 -4.29 -29.69 20.14
N SER A 765 -5.54 -29.84 19.69
CA SER A 765 -6.33 -31.08 19.85
C SER A 765 -5.72 -32.31 19.16
N VAL A 766 -4.90 -32.11 18.12
CA VAL A 766 -4.15 -33.17 17.41
C VAL A 766 -2.63 -33.12 17.68
N GLY A 767 -2.19 -32.26 18.60
CA GLY A 767 -0.77 -32.14 18.96
C GLY A 767 0.12 -31.56 17.85
N LYS A 768 -0.43 -30.65 17.03
CA LYS A 768 0.23 -30.07 15.84
C LYS A 768 0.50 -28.57 16.03
N PRO A 769 1.50 -28.00 15.34
CA PRO A 769 1.81 -26.58 15.39
C PRO A 769 0.72 -25.71 14.74
N GLY A 770 0.55 -24.51 15.27
CA GLY A 770 -0.30 -23.46 14.73
C GLY A 770 0.50 -22.23 14.30
N VAL A 771 0.04 -21.57 13.25
CA VAL A 771 0.50 -20.24 12.82
C VAL A 771 -0.73 -19.35 12.63
N PHE A 772 -0.63 -18.10 13.06
CA PHE A 772 -1.71 -17.14 12.98
C PHE A 772 -1.15 -15.78 12.55
N PHE A 773 -1.71 -15.22 11.48
CA PHE A 773 -1.31 -13.93 10.95
C PHE A 773 -2.41 -12.88 11.12
N SER A 774 -2.01 -11.62 11.21
CA SER A 774 -2.92 -10.47 11.26
C SER A 774 -2.71 -9.57 10.06
N TYR A 775 -3.76 -9.01 9.49
CA TYR A 775 -3.68 -8.04 8.39
C TYR A 775 -4.56 -6.82 8.65
N GLY A 776 -4.21 -5.68 8.05
CA GLY A 776 -4.92 -4.42 8.27
C GLY A 776 -6.14 -4.27 7.37
N GLY A 777 -7.25 -3.77 7.92
CA GLY A 777 -8.49 -3.46 7.22
C GLY A 777 -8.82 -1.97 7.09
N THR A 778 -8.14 -1.09 7.83
CA THR A 778 -8.50 0.33 7.95
C THR A 778 -8.11 1.15 6.72
N ASP A 779 -9.02 2.03 6.27
CA ASP A 779 -8.81 3.00 5.19
C ASP A 779 -7.45 3.74 5.27
N PRO A 780 -6.56 3.59 4.28
CA PRO A 780 -5.28 4.30 4.23
C PRO A 780 -5.42 5.83 4.30
N GLU A 781 -6.44 6.42 3.68
CA GLU A 781 -6.67 7.87 3.70
C GLU A 781 -7.12 8.35 5.08
N LEU A 782 -7.94 7.56 5.77
CA LEU A 782 -8.35 7.82 7.17
C LEU A 782 -7.12 7.77 8.08
N TRP A 783 -6.31 6.72 7.94
CA TRP A 783 -5.09 6.52 8.72
C TRP A 783 -4.13 7.70 8.54
N ASP A 784 -3.79 8.02 7.29
CA ASP A 784 -2.83 9.08 6.96
C ASP A 784 -3.36 10.48 7.27
N ARG A 785 -4.68 10.67 7.40
CA ARG A 785 -5.27 11.87 7.97
C ARG A 785 -5.09 11.92 9.49
N LEU A 786 -5.49 10.88 10.22
CA LEU A 786 -5.40 10.84 11.69
C LEU A 786 -3.96 10.95 12.18
N GLU A 787 -3.01 10.29 11.50
CA GLU A 787 -1.58 10.36 11.81
C GLU A 787 -1.02 11.78 11.60
N ARG A 788 -1.48 12.52 10.58
CA ARG A 788 -1.14 13.94 10.39
C ARG A 788 -1.81 14.87 11.39
N GLU A 789 -3.01 14.54 11.88
CA GLU A 789 -3.76 15.33 12.85
C GLU A 789 -3.18 15.25 14.27
N GLY A 790 -2.63 14.09 14.67
CA GLY A 790 -2.08 13.91 16.03
C GLY A 790 -1.22 12.66 16.26
N GLY A 791 -0.67 12.05 15.21
CA GLY A 791 0.18 10.86 15.32
C GLY A 791 -0.56 9.61 15.83
N GLU A 792 0.19 8.69 16.44
CA GLU A 792 -0.32 7.39 16.89
C GLU A 792 -1.50 7.52 17.89
N GLU A 793 -1.46 8.49 18.81
CA GLU A 793 -2.54 8.72 19.78
C GLU A 793 -3.86 9.03 19.07
N ARG A 794 -3.83 9.88 18.04
CA ARG A 794 -5.02 10.25 17.27
C ARG A 794 -5.52 9.11 16.37
N VAL A 795 -4.63 8.24 15.89
CA VAL A 795 -5.00 7.00 15.18
C VAL A 795 -5.72 6.04 16.14
N LEU A 796 -5.19 5.83 17.35
CA LEU A 796 -5.79 4.95 18.36
C LEU A 796 -7.18 5.43 18.83
N GLU A 797 -7.42 6.75 18.89
CA GLU A 797 -8.75 7.31 19.16
C GLU A 797 -9.71 7.27 17.96
N GLY A 798 -9.18 7.49 16.76
CA GLY A 798 -9.99 7.80 15.56
C GLY A 798 -10.36 6.61 14.69
N VAL A 799 -9.67 5.48 14.83
CA VAL A 799 -9.93 4.26 14.04
C VAL A 799 -10.94 3.34 14.75
N PRO A 800 -12.05 2.95 14.09
CA PRO A 800 -12.94 1.91 14.61
C PRO A 800 -12.20 0.57 14.76
N VAL A 801 -12.14 0.05 15.98
CA VAL A 801 -11.64 -1.29 16.31
C VAL A 801 -12.68 -2.37 15.98
N ASN A 802 -12.24 -3.64 15.92
CA ASN A 802 -13.14 -4.79 15.86
C ASN A 802 -14.20 -4.72 16.98
N HIS A 803 -15.38 -5.30 16.76
CA HIS A 803 -16.61 -5.19 17.56
C HIS A 803 -17.27 -3.78 17.59
N SER A 804 -16.69 -2.76 16.95
CA SER A 804 -17.34 -1.46 16.78
C SER A 804 -18.48 -1.51 15.76
N ALA A 805 -19.57 -0.78 16.03
CA ALA A 805 -20.64 -0.53 15.07
C ALA A 805 -20.18 0.21 13.79
N PHE A 806 -18.98 0.79 13.81
CA PHE A 806 -18.34 1.49 12.69
C PHE A 806 -17.18 0.68 12.07
N PHE A 807 -16.98 -0.58 12.46
CA PHE A 807 -15.93 -1.43 11.88
C PHE A 807 -16.27 -1.74 10.42
N ALA A 808 -15.43 -1.27 9.50
CA ALA A 808 -15.67 -1.35 8.06
C ALA A 808 -14.35 -1.57 7.30
N PRO A 809 -13.91 -2.82 7.11
CA PRO A 809 -12.72 -3.12 6.34
C PRO A 809 -12.82 -2.66 4.88
N LYS A 810 -11.70 -2.18 4.33
CA LYS A 810 -11.59 -1.90 2.89
C LYS A 810 -11.44 -3.18 2.09
N LEU A 811 -12.04 -3.19 0.90
CA LEU A 811 -11.99 -4.30 -0.06
C LEU A 811 -10.56 -4.65 -0.48
N GLU A 812 -9.66 -3.67 -0.52
CA GLU A 812 -8.22 -3.89 -0.81
C GLU A 812 -7.52 -4.80 0.21
N ALA A 813 -8.01 -4.87 1.45
CA ALA A 813 -7.49 -5.74 2.48
C ALA A 813 -7.72 -7.23 2.18
N LEU A 814 -8.74 -7.57 1.37
CA LEU A 814 -8.98 -8.94 0.90
C LEU A 814 -7.75 -9.49 0.18
N ARG A 815 -7.02 -8.66 -0.59
CA ARG A 815 -5.77 -9.07 -1.26
C ARG A 815 -4.74 -9.63 -0.27
N TYR A 816 -4.57 -8.97 0.88
CA TYR A 816 -3.58 -9.38 1.89
C TYR A 816 -4.03 -10.66 2.62
N GLY A 817 -5.34 -10.82 2.86
CA GLY A 817 -5.89 -12.07 3.36
C GLY A 817 -5.65 -13.23 2.39
N ILE A 818 -5.99 -13.05 1.10
CA ILE A 818 -5.84 -14.04 0.02
C ILE A 818 -4.38 -14.49 -0.10
N ASP A 819 -3.49 -13.50 -0.27
CA ASP A 819 -2.06 -13.75 -0.42
C ASP A 819 -1.44 -14.34 0.86
N GLY A 820 -1.95 -13.96 2.04
CA GLY A 820 -1.51 -14.48 3.34
C GLY A 820 -1.87 -15.95 3.52
N TYR A 821 -3.12 -16.35 3.24
CA TYR A 821 -3.54 -17.75 3.28
C TYR A 821 -2.81 -18.60 2.23
N ALA A 822 -2.76 -18.13 0.98
CA ALA A 822 -2.09 -18.86 -0.10
C ALA A 822 -0.58 -18.98 0.13
N GLY A 823 0.09 -17.89 0.51
CA GLY A 823 1.52 -17.87 0.81
C GLY A 823 1.88 -18.75 2.02
N SER A 824 1.04 -18.75 3.06
CA SER A 824 1.23 -19.65 4.20
C SER A 824 1.11 -21.11 3.79
N ALA A 825 0.15 -21.49 2.94
CA ALA A 825 0.04 -22.86 2.44
C ALA A 825 1.25 -23.25 1.57
N LEU A 826 1.64 -22.38 0.65
CA LEU A 826 2.77 -22.61 -0.26
C LEU A 826 4.12 -22.70 0.47
N ALA A 827 4.26 -22.10 1.66
CA ALA A 827 5.44 -22.26 2.52
C ALA A 827 5.73 -23.72 2.93
N PHE A 828 4.72 -24.60 2.88
CA PHE A 828 4.84 -26.02 3.21
C PHE A 828 4.65 -26.93 1.99
N LEU A 829 3.88 -26.49 0.99
CA LEU A 829 3.48 -27.32 -0.16
C LEU A 829 4.37 -27.17 -1.40
N VAL A 830 5.23 -26.14 -1.44
CA VAL A 830 6.23 -25.96 -2.50
C VAL A 830 7.57 -26.52 -2.02
N ASN A 831 8.05 -27.57 -2.69
CA ASN A 831 9.41 -28.06 -2.49
C ASN A 831 10.43 -26.95 -2.82
N ALA A 832 11.33 -26.68 -1.86
CA ALA A 832 12.35 -25.63 -1.92
C ALA A 832 13.51 -25.94 -2.89
#